data_AF-A0A399M6I6-F1
#
_entry.id   AF-A0A399M6I6-F1
#
_cell.length_a   1.000
_cell.length_b   1.000
_cell.length_c   1.000
_cell.angle_alpha   90.00
_cell.angle_beta   90.00
_cell.angle_gamma   90.00
#
_symmetry.space_group_name_H-M   'P 1'
#
loop_
_entity.id
_entity.type
_entity.pdbx_description
1 polymer ?
#
loop_
_entity_poly.entity_id
_entity_poly.type
_entity_poly.pdbx_seq_one_letter_code
_entity_poly.pdbx_strand_id
1 'polypeptide(L)'
;MSFRELLSNPSRRVFLKAGAAVGGGLIISFVLPSGLRAAQTEETDYTPNAYVRIDRQGRIFLTIQPVEMGQATYTSMPALIAEELEVDLDQVTIEHAPADDKRYANPMLGFQVTGGSTSVPGNWKPLREAGAAARILLVNAAAIKWAVEPASCRAERGRVLHPASGRQLSYGELVDTAVGLPMPDVIPLKAPKDFKLIGTPAPRTDAPGKVNGKAVFGIDVRPEGLKVAAIMLSPVVGGTLGEVDPAPAMAIKGVHTVLKSDNAVAVVADHMGAARKGLAALKPKWNEGANASVSSAQMIEAMKTASEQPGIQVRKEGDAQAALDSSAKRIDAVYQVPWLAHACLEPVNCTVHVRKDACELWLGIQVPARAKAVAAQLTGLPEEAVTVHNHLIGGGFGRRLETDFVSDAVKLAKQVDYPLKVIWSREEDTRHSTLRPYHYNHLSAALDEQGTPTAFTHKVTGGSILARWAPIVFKNGIDNDAVRDACGPYGFDNLLVHYVRHEPPAGIVPAFWRGVGHTQNGFMVEGMIDELAALSGTDPFEFRFPLLKEHPRAVNVLKSLKEKSGWSEPLHARQGRGLALTYCFSTYAAQVAQVSVDEAGNVKVERITTVVDCGIAINPDSVVAQIQGGTLFGLTAALFGDITFKDGKVEQGNFDSYRILRINETPKLDTFRIDSGESPGGLGEVSTVTVAPAVVNAIFAATGKRIRKLPIDSQTLRKV
;
A
#
# COMPACT_ATOMS: atom_id res chain seq x y z
N MET A 1 17.98 14.75 -8.21
CA MET A 1 17.17 13.76 -8.92
C MET A 1 15.81 13.70 -8.25
N SER A 2 14.77 14.28 -8.86
CA SER A 2 13.41 14.34 -8.31
C SER A 2 12.75 12.95 -8.34
N PHE A 3 11.69 12.74 -7.54
CA PHE A 3 10.90 11.50 -7.60
C PHE A 3 10.26 11.30 -8.99
N ARG A 4 10.00 12.39 -9.73
CA ARG A 4 9.59 12.38 -11.14
C ARG A 4 10.68 11.77 -12.03
N GLU A 5 11.96 12.07 -11.80
CA GLU A 5 13.10 11.47 -12.52
C GLU A 5 13.36 10.00 -12.15
N LEU A 6 12.96 9.57 -10.94
CA LEU A 6 12.99 8.15 -10.52
C LEU A 6 11.91 7.32 -11.24
N LEU A 7 10.77 7.92 -11.55
CA LEU A 7 9.69 7.30 -12.32
C LEU A 7 9.81 7.53 -13.84
N SER A 8 10.52 8.57 -14.27
CA SER A 8 10.64 8.97 -15.67
C SER A 8 11.97 8.57 -16.31
N ASN A 9 12.81 7.76 -15.67
CA ASN A 9 13.99 7.21 -16.34
C ASN A 9 13.56 6.02 -17.25
N PRO A 10 13.53 6.18 -18.59
CA PRO A 10 13.02 5.15 -19.50
C PRO A 10 14.03 4.02 -19.74
N SER A 11 15.16 3.98 -19.01
CA SER A 11 16.32 3.15 -19.37
C SER A 11 16.69 2.02 -18.39
N ARG A 12 15.81 1.65 -17.45
CA ARG A 12 15.96 0.32 -16.80
C ARG A 12 15.40 -0.75 -17.74
N ARG A 13 16.14 -1.05 -18.82
CA ARG A 13 15.77 -2.13 -19.74
C ARG A 13 15.84 -3.47 -18.99
N VAL A 14 14.68 -4.09 -18.80
CA VAL A 14 14.60 -5.48 -18.36
C VAL A 14 14.97 -6.34 -19.57
N PHE A 15 15.95 -7.24 -19.42
CA PHE A 15 16.27 -8.22 -20.47
C PHE A 15 15.67 -9.57 -20.12
N LEU A 16 15.20 -10.31 -21.12
CA LEU A 16 14.75 -11.69 -20.92
C LEU A 16 15.89 -12.67 -21.20
N LYS A 17 15.98 -13.72 -20.41
CA LYS A 17 16.79 -14.90 -20.70
C LYS A 17 15.94 -16.17 -20.61
N ALA A 18 16.12 -17.06 -21.58
CA ALA A 18 15.55 -18.40 -21.58
C ALA A 18 16.60 -19.41 -21.12
N GLY A 19 16.17 -20.47 -20.44
CA GLY A 19 17.07 -21.54 -20.02
C GLY A 19 16.33 -22.77 -19.49
N ALA A 20 17.10 -23.77 -19.08
CA ALA A 20 16.58 -25.00 -18.48
C ALA A 20 16.35 -24.84 -16.97
N ALA A 21 15.23 -25.33 -16.45
CA ALA A 21 15.02 -25.45 -15.01
C ALA A 21 15.89 -26.53 -14.36
N VAL A 22 16.27 -26.34 -13.09
CA VAL A 22 16.75 -27.43 -12.24
C VAL A 22 15.59 -28.43 -12.09
N GLY A 23 15.76 -29.64 -12.64
CA GLY A 23 14.68 -30.64 -12.79
C GLY A 23 14.03 -30.71 -14.19
N GLY A 24 14.42 -29.83 -15.12
CA GLY A 24 13.92 -29.77 -16.49
C GLY A 24 12.67 -28.92 -16.69
N GLY A 25 12.57 -28.23 -17.83
CA GLY A 25 11.54 -27.22 -18.07
C GLY A 25 12.10 -25.99 -18.79
N LEU A 26 11.23 -25.24 -19.46
CA LEU A 26 11.53 -23.92 -20.00
C LEU A 26 11.37 -22.87 -18.89
N ILE A 27 12.41 -22.08 -18.65
CA ILE A 27 12.35 -20.91 -17.75
C ILE A 27 12.51 -19.64 -18.56
N ILE A 28 11.68 -18.64 -18.28
CA ILE A 28 11.89 -17.25 -18.65
C ILE A 28 12.20 -16.43 -17.39
N SER A 29 13.34 -15.74 -17.42
CA SER A 29 13.86 -14.93 -16.31
C SER A 29 14.02 -13.47 -16.70
N PHE A 30 13.96 -12.57 -15.71
CA PHE A 30 14.19 -11.14 -15.89
C PHE A 30 15.60 -10.77 -15.42
N VAL A 31 16.39 -10.16 -16.30
CA VAL A 31 17.60 -9.44 -15.91
C VAL A 31 17.23 -8.00 -15.64
N LEU A 32 17.21 -7.63 -14.35
CA LEU A 32 17.13 -6.24 -13.95
C LEU A 32 18.55 -5.67 -13.92
N PRO A 33 18.83 -4.53 -14.60
CA PRO A 33 20.10 -3.86 -14.43
C PRO A 33 20.22 -3.41 -12.97
N SER A 34 21.29 -3.83 -12.29
CA SER A 34 21.56 -3.45 -10.91
C SER A 34 21.78 -1.93 -10.81
N GLY A 35 20.91 -1.25 -10.07
CA GLY A 35 20.95 0.21 -9.93
C GLY A 35 21.60 0.67 -8.62
N LEU A 36 22.86 1.13 -8.70
CA LEU A 36 23.44 2.30 -7.99
C LEU A 36 24.95 2.50 -8.27
N ARG A 37 25.61 1.61 -9.02
CA ARG A 37 26.99 1.81 -9.50
C ARG A 37 27.03 1.88 -11.03
N ALA A 38 26.69 3.05 -11.58
CA ALA A 38 27.03 3.36 -12.95
C ALA A 38 28.47 3.90 -12.99
N ALA A 39 29.43 2.99 -13.15
CA ALA A 39 30.74 3.17 -13.78
C ALA A 39 31.69 2.08 -13.27
N GLN A 40 31.67 0.91 -13.92
CA GLN A 40 32.84 0.14 -14.35
C GLN A 40 32.38 -1.20 -14.91
N THR A 41 33.01 -1.58 -16.02
CA THR A 41 32.95 -2.88 -16.69
C THR A 41 33.13 -4.02 -15.70
N GLU A 42 32.22 -5.00 -15.69
CA GLU A 42 32.46 -6.44 -15.57
C GLU A 42 31.12 -7.18 -15.53
N GLU A 43 31.13 -8.44 -15.97
CA GLU A 43 29.97 -9.32 -16.14
C GLU A 43 28.92 -9.13 -15.04
N THR A 44 27.70 -8.75 -15.42
CA THR A 44 26.57 -8.83 -14.50
C THR A 44 26.38 -10.30 -14.16
N ASP A 45 26.76 -10.68 -12.95
CA ASP A 45 26.61 -12.00 -12.36
C ASP A 45 25.12 -12.39 -12.38
N TYR A 46 24.69 -12.96 -13.51
CA TYR A 46 23.29 -13.22 -13.78
C TYR A 46 22.88 -14.46 -13.00
N THR A 47 22.02 -14.26 -12.00
CA THR A 47 21.37 -15.38 -11.33
C THR A 47 19.92 -15.50 -11.82
N PRO A 48 19.53 -16.62 -12.45
CA PRO A 48 18.17 -16.82 -12.92
C PRO A 48 17.13 -16.64 -11.81
N ASN A 49 16.15 -15.78 -12.06
CA ASN A 49 14.94 -15.61 -11.28
C ASN A 49 13.79 -16.19 -12.12
N ALA A 50 13.41 -17.44 -11.88
CA ALA A 50 12.41 -18.10 -12.70
C ALA A 50 11.02 -17.47 -12.51
N TYR A 51 10.72 -16.39 -13.22
CA TYR A 51 9.43 -15.70 -13.15
C TYR A 51 8.35 -16.54 -13.85
N VAL A 52 8.67 -17.16 -14.99
CA VAL A 52 7.79 -18.11 -15.67
C VAL A 52 8.52 -19.43 -15.86
N ARG A 53 7.91 -20.53 -15.45
CA ARG A 53 8.42 -21.89 -15.67
C ARG A 53 7.34 -22.76 -16.31
N ILE A 54 7.68 -23.45 -17.39
CA ILE A 54 6.85 -24.45 -18.05
C ILE A 54 7.58 -25.78 -18.00
N ASP A 55 7.01 -26.76 -17.30
CA ASP A 55 7.66 -28.08 -17.21
C ASP A 55 7.31 -28.99 -18.41
N ARG A 56 7.95 -30.16 -18.46
CA ARG A 56 7.73 -31.16 -19.52
C ARG A 56 6.33 -31.75 -19.53
N GLN A 57 5.54 -31.57 -18.47
CA GLN A 57 4.13 -31.95 -18.41
C GLN A 57 3.22 -30.82 -18.91
N GLY A 58 3.77 -29.65 -19.26
CA GLY A 58 3.04 -28.47 -19.70
C GLY A 58 2.41 -27.67 -18.55
N ARG A 59 2.79 -27.93 -17.29
CA ARG A 59 2.32 -27.13 -16.15
C ARG A 59 3.08 -25.80 -16.14
N ILE A 60 2.34 -24.72 -15.89
CA ILE A 60 2.86 -23.35 -15.93
C ILE A 60 2.90 -22.80 -14.52
N PHE A 61 4.05 -22.27 -14.12
CA PHE A 61 4.30 -21.70 -12.81
C PHE A 61 4.74 -20.26 -12.94
N LEU A 62 4.16 -19.39 -12.11
CA LEU A 62 4.54 -17.99 -11.96
C LEU A 62 5.12 -17.79 -10.56
N THR A 63 6.42 -17.45 -10.49
CA THR A 63 7.02 -16.99 -9.23
C THR A 63 6.61 -15.54 -9.00
N ILE A 64 5.73 -15.32 -8.02
CA ILE A 64 5.18 -13.99 -7.73
C ILE A 64 5.97 -13.32 -6.60
N GLN A 65 6.41 -12.10 -6.87
CA GLN A 65 7.10 -11.28 -5.89
C GLN A 65 6.11 -10.53 -4.95
N PRO A 66 5.05 -9.86 -5.46
CA PRO A 66 4.07 -9.24 -4.60
C PRO A 66 3.37 -10.24 -3.68
N VAL A 67 2.93 -9.77 -2.50
CA VAL A 67 2.16 -10.54 -1.53
C VAL A 67 0.70 -10.12 -1.57
N GLU A 68 -0.20 -11.10 -1.56
CA GLU A 68 -1.63 -10.84 -1.62
C GLU A 68 -2.20 -10.41 -0.26
N MET A 69 -2.90 -9.27 -0.25
CA MET A 69 -3.52 -8.69 0.95
C MET A 69 -4.96 -8.20 0.75
N GLY A 70 -5.61 -8.63 -0.34
CA GLY A 70 -6.95 -8.19 -0.73
C GLY A 70 -7.00 -7.44 -2.06
N GLN A 71 -5.85 -7.11 -2.67
CA GLN A 71 -5.74 -6.29 -3.88
C GLN A 71 -5.80 -7.06 -5.22
N ALA A 72 -6.01 -8.38 -5.18
CA ALA A 72 -6.14 -9.24 -6.38
C ALA A 72 -4.88 -9.32 -7.25
N THR A 73 -3.71 -9.10 -6.65
CA THR A 73 -2.42 -9.35 -7.28
C THR A 73 -2.25 -10.80 -7.72
N TYR A 74 -2.80 -11.76 -6.98
CA TYR A 74 -2.72 -13.19 -7.33
C TYR A 74 -3.66 -13.59 -8.47
N THR A 75 -4.48 -12.67 -8.97
CA THR A 75 -5.28 -12.90 -10.18
C THR A 75 -4.78 -12.01 -11.32
N SER A 76 -4.48 -10.74 -11.02
CA SER A 76 -4.02 -9.79 -12.02
C SER A 76 -2.64 -10.13 -12.58
N MET A 77 -1.68 -10.58 -11.75
CA MET A 77 -0.34 -10.92 -12.26
C MET A 77 -0.36 -12.17 -13.16
N PRO A 78 -1.00 -13.30 -12.79
CA PRO A 78 -1.18 -14.41 -13.72
C PRO A 78 -1.89 -14.05 -15.02
N ALA A 79 -2.90 -13.15 -14.98
CA ALA A 79 -3.62 -12.74 -16.19
C ALA A 79 -2.69 -12.11 -17.23
N LEU A 80 -1.66 -11.37 -16.82
CA LEU A 80 -0.69 -10.76 -17.74
C LEU A 80 0.10 -11.80 -18.53
N ILE A 81 0.53 -12.88 -17.88
CA ILE A 81 1.26 -13.97 -18.53
C ILE A 81 0.28 -14.82 -19.33
N ALA A 82 -0.85 -15.18 -18.74
CA ALA A 82 -1.82 -16.07 -19.35
C ALA A 82 -2.36 -15.51 -20.68
N GLU A 83 -2.65 -14.21 -20.72
CA GLU A 83 -3.08 -13.49 -21.92
C GLU A 83 -2.08 -13.65 -23.07
N GLU A 84 -0.80 -13.46 -22.80
CA GLU A 84 0.25 -13.54 -23.80
C GLU A 84 0.68 -14.96 -24.10
N LEU A 85 0.54 -15.88 -23.15
CA LEU A 85 0.90 -17.27 -23.33
C LEU A 85 -0.22 -18.08 -24.01
N GLU A 86 -1.35 -17.45 -24.32
CA GLU A 86 -2.56 -18.08 -24.89
C GLU A 86 -3.03 -19.28 -24.03
N VAL A 87 -3.15 -19.07 -22.72
CA VAL A 87 -3.64 -20.06 -21.74
C VAL A 87 -4.71 -19.43 -20.86
N ASP A 88 -5.51 -20.27 -20.22
CA ASP A 88 -6.51 -19.82 -19.25
C ASP A 88 -5.89 -19.63 -17.85
N LEU A 89 -6.54 -18.84 -16.99
CA LEU A 89 -6.05 -18.55 -15.63
C LEU A 89 -5.91 -19.81 -14.75
N ASP A 90 -6.75 -20.83 -14.99
CA ASP A 90 -6.71 -22.10 -14.27
C ASP A 90 -5.49 -22.97 -14.63
N GLN A 91 -4.75 -22.61 -15.70
CA GLN A 91 -3.53 -23.30 -16.12
C GLN A 91 -2.26 -22.72 -15.48
N VAL A 92 -2.35 -21.60 -14.74
CA VAL A 92 -1.20 -20.93 -14.11
C VAL A 92 -1.19 -21.16 -12.60
N THR A 93 -0.14 -21.82 -12.11
CA THR A 93 0.11 -22.02 -10.67
C THR A 93 1.03 -20.92 -10.14
N ILE A 94 0.73 -20.39 -8.95
CA ILE A 94 1.53 -19.35 -8.31
C ILE A 94 2.49 -19.97 -7.30
N GLU A 95 3.75 -19.53 -7.31
CA GLU A 95 4.76 -19.84 -6.31
C GLU A 95 5.25 -18.52 -5.69
N HIS A 96 5.37 -18.43 -4.37
CA HIS A 96 5.86 -17.20 -3.73
C HIS A 96 7.37 -17.07 -3.95
N ALA A 97 7.81 -15.88 -4.34
CA ALA A 97 9.23 -15.57 -4.45
C ALA A 97 9.93 -15.75 -3.08
N PRO A 98 11.07 -16.47 -3.04
CA PRO A 98 11.96 -16.46 -1.88
C PRO A 98 12.37 -15.05 -1.47
N ALA A 99 12.81 -14.89 -0.21
CA ALA A 99 13.38 -13.65 0.30
C ALA A 99 14.76 -13.38 -0.34
N ASP A 100 14.78 -12.62 -1.42
CA ASP A 100 15.96 -12.22 -2.18
C ASP A 100 15.68 -10.89 -2.93
N ASP A 101 16.19 -9.80 -2.38
CA ASP A 101 16.04 -8.45 -2.93
C ASP A 101 16.63 -8.31 -4.34
N LYS A 102 17.72 -9.04 -4.64
CA LYS A 102 18.41 -8.93 -5.93
C LYS A 102 17.63 -9.62 -7.03
N ARG A 103 17.11 -10.82 -6.76
CA ARG A 103 16.41 -11.64 -7.76
C ARG A 103 14.97 -11.21 -7.95
N TYR A 104 14.31 -10.78 -6.89
CA TYR A 104 12.89 -10.47 -6.89
C TYR A 104 12.66 -9.00 -6.50
N ALA A 105 13.46 -8.09 -7.06
CA ALA A 105 13.22 -6.67 -6.90
C ALA A 105 11.94 -6.23 -7.62
N ASN A 106 11.22 -5.29 -7.01
CA ASN A 106 10.10 -4.62 -7.65
C ASN A 106 10.67 -3.75 -8.78
N PRO A 107 10.20 -3.87 -10.03
CA PRO A 107 10.84 -3.18 -11.16
C PRO A 107 10.86 -1.65 -11.02
N MET A 108 9.87 -1.07 -10.31
CA MET A 108 9.80 0.38 -10.06
C MET A 108 10.61 0.82 -8.85
N LEU A 109 10.67 -0.01 -7.79
CA LEU A 109 11.26 0.38 -6.50
C LEU A 109 12.70 -0.14 -6.27
N GLY A 110 13.11 -1.20 -6.96
CA GLY A 110 14.48 -1.72 -6.96
C GLY A 110 14.83 -2.68 -5.80
N PHE A 111 13.86 -3.12 -5.01
CA PHE A 111 14.02 -4.13 -3.94
C PHE A 111 12.73 -4.94 -3.76
N GLN A 112 12.76 -6.03 -3.00
CA GLN A 112 11.64 -6.93 -2.81
C GLN A 112 10.60 -6.34 -1.87
N VAL A 113 9.52 -5.80 -2.46
CA VAL A 113 8.47 -5.12 -1.70
C VAL A 113 7.12 -5.17 -2.40
N THR A 114 6.07 -5.29 -1.60
CA THR A 114 4.69 -4.98 -2.00
C THR A 114 4.29 -3.63 -1.42
N GLY A 115 4.18 -2.57 -2.23
CA GLY A 115 3.83 -1.24 -1.73
C GLY A 115 3.82 -0.16 -2.81
N GLY A 116 3.34 1.04 -2.44
CA GLY A 116 3.29 2.21 -3.33
C GLY A 116 2.45 2.03 -4.59
N SER A 117 1.48 1.12 -4.56
CA SER A 117 0.63 0.72 -5.69
C SER A 117 1.40 0.32 -6.97
N THR A 118 2.60 -0.25 -6.83
CA THR A 118 3.51 -0.56 -7.95
C THR A 118 3.37 -1.98 -8.52
N SER A 119 2.58 -2.87 -7.90
CA SER A 119 2.53 -4.29 -8.30
C SER A 119 2.07 -4.49 -9.74
N VAL A 120 0.97 -3.86 -10.17
CA VAL A 120 0.53 -3.93 -11.58
C VAL A 120 1.39 -3.05 -12.49
N PRO A 121 1.58 -1.74 -12.23
CA PRO A 121 2.32 -0.88 -13.16
C PRO A 121 3.76 -1.35 -13.41
N GLY A 122 4.45 -1.82 -12.36
CA GLY A 122 5.81 -2.32 -12.48
C GLY A 122 5.94 -3.64 -13.22
N ASN A 123 4.89 -4.45 -13.25
CA ASN A 123 4.90 -5.78 -13.88
C ASN A 123 4.09 -5.86 -15.18
N TRP A 124 3.37 -4.79 -15.55
CA TRP A 124 2.51 -4.72 -16.74
C TRP A 124 3.23 -5.18 -18.00
N LYS A 125 4.35 -4.53 -18.31
CA LYS A 125 5.14 -4.83 -19.50
C LYS A 125 6.02 -6.08 -19.31
N PRO A 126 6.81 -6.22 -18.22
CA PRO A 126 7.70 -7.36 -18.06
C PRO A 126 6.98 -8.72 -18.12
N LEU A 127 5.86 -8.88 -17.39
CA LEU A 127 5.14 -10.16 -17.36
C LEU A 127 4.50 -10.52 -18.71
N ARG A 128 4.01 -9.51 -19.44
CA ARG A 128 3.50 -9.71 -20.80
C ARG A 128 4.60 -10.11 -21.78
N GLU A 129 5.76 -9.47 -21.72
CA GLU A 129 6.93 -9.83 -22.54
C GLU A 129 7.40 -11.26 -22.22
N ALA A 130 7.41 -11.66 -20.94
CA ALA A 130 7.76 -13.02 -20.56
C ALA A 130 6.78 -14.07 -21.13
N GLY A 131 5.47 -13.81 -21.04
CA GLY A 131 4.44 -14.69 -21.61
C GLY A 131 4.54 -14.79 -23.13
N ALA A 132 4.73 -13.65 -23.81
CA ALA A 132 4.85 -13.59 -25.27
C ALA A 132 6.13 -14.28 -25.77
N ALA A 133 7.26 -14.09 -25.08
CA ALA A 133 8.51 -14.76 -25.40
C ALA A 133 8.39 -16.28 -25.27
N ALA A 134 7.80 -16.77 -24.18
CA ALA A 134 7.53 -18.20 -24.02
C ALA A 134 6.65 -18.74 -25.15
N ARG A 135 5.55 -18.04 -25.49
CA ARG A 135 4.67 -18.40 -26.63
C ARG A 135 5.46 -18.50 -27.94
N ILE A 136 6.29 -17.52 -28.25
CA ILE A 136 7.08 -17.49 -29.50
C ILE A 136 8.06 -18.68 -29.55
N LEU A 137 8.79 -18.95 -28.47
CA LEU A 137 9.72 -20.09 -28.41
C LEU A 137 8.99 -21.43 -28.60
N LEU A 138 7.81 -21.59 -27.98
CA LEU A 138 6.99 -22.79 -28.13
C LEU A 138 6.43 -22.95 -29.55
N VAL A 139 5.96 -21.86 -30.16
CA VAL A 139 5.49 -21.86 -31.56
C VAL A 139 6.62 -22.21 -32.52
N ASN A 140 7.80 -21.62 -32.34
CA ASN A 140 8.98 -21.93 -33.14
C ASN A 140 9.42 -23.39 -32.97
N ALA A 141 9.40 -23.92 -31.74
CA ALA A 141 9.69 -25.32 -31.47
C ALA A 141 8.73 -26.27 -32.20
N ALA A 142 7.43 -25.96 -32.23
CA ALA A 142 6.45 -26.75 -32.96
C ALA A 142 6.67 -26.69 -34.47
N ALA A 143 6.91 -25.49 -34.99
CA ALA A 143 7.19 -25.24 -36.40
C ALA A 143 8.42 -26.03 -36.89
N ILE A 144 9.51 -26.06 -36.09
CA ILE A 144 10.70 -26.87 -36.34
C ILE A 144 10.35 -28.36 -36.39
N LYS A 145 9.63 -28.88 -35.38
CA LYS A 145 9.23 -30.30 -35.35
C LYS A 145 8.36 -30.71 -36.54
N TRP A 146 7.58 -29.78 -37.07
CA TRP A 146 6.64 -30.02 -38.15
C TRP A 146 7.16 -29.66 -39.54
N ALA A 147 8.36 -29.05 -39.62
CA ALA A 147 8.94 -28.48 -40.83
C ALA A 147 7.96 -27.53 -41.57
N VAL A 148 7.37 -26.58 -40.83
CA VAL A 148 6.46 -25.55 -41.36
C VAL A 148 6.87 -24.15 -40.92
N GLU A 149 6.30 -23.12 -41.53
CA GLU A 149 6.52 -21.73 -41.12
C GLU A 149 5.90 -21.44 -39.74
N PRO A 150 6.59 -20.76 -38.80
CA PRO A 150 6.02 -20.39 -37.51
C PRO A 150 4.71 -19.61 -37.61
N ALA A 151 4.58 -18.74 -38.63
CA ALA A 151 3.37 -17.96 -38.89
C ALA A 151 2.16 -18.80 -39.28
N SER A 152 2.35 -20.07 -39.70
CA SER A 152 1.28 -21.01 -39.97
C SER A 152 0.76 -21.73 -38.71
N CYS A 153 1.46 -21.55 -37.57
CA CYS A 153 1.13 -22.16 -36.29
C CYS A 153 0.43 -21.15 -35.36
N ARG A 154 -0.41 -21.65 -34.46
CA ARG A 154 -1.13 -20.83 -33.47
C ARG A 154 -1.08 -21.49 -32.10
N ALA A 155 -0.79 -20.69 -31.08
CA ALA A 155 -0.92 -21.09 -29.69
C ALA A 155 -2.39 -20.96 -29.21
N GLU A 156 -2.86 -21.97 -28.48
CA GLU A 156 -4.18 -21.96 -27.84
C GLU A 156 -4.21 -22.97 -26.68
N ARG A 157 -4.66 -22.50 -25.51
CA ARG A 157 -4.95 -23.29 -24.30
C ARG A 157 -3.83 -24.25 -23.91
N GLY A 158 -2.58 -23.79 -23.96
CA GLY A 158 -1.40 -24.56 -23.54
C GLY A 158 -0.87 -25.52 -24.61
N ARG A 159 -1.24 -25.29 -25.87
CA ARG A 159 -0.92 -26.14 -27.02
C ARG A 159 -0.58 -25.27 -28.22
N VAL A 160 0.26 -25.77 -29.11
CA VAL A 160 0.48 -25.19 -30.44
C VAL A 160 -0.27 -26.04 -31.46
N LEU A 161 -0.97 -25.38 -32.38
CA LEU A 161 -1.80 -25.96 -33.43
C LEU A 161 -1.24 -25.56 -34.79
N HIS A 162 -1.28 -26.46 -35.78
CA HIS A 162 -1.05 -26.15 -37.19
C HIS A 162 -2.36 -26.38 -37.98
N PRO A 163 -3.21 -25.35 -38.14
CA PRO A 163 -4.58 -25.49 -38.65
C PRO A 163 -4.68 -26.20 -40.00
N ALA A 164 -3.75 -25.91 -40.93
CA ALA A 164 -3.77 -26.50 -42.26
C ALA A 164 -3.64 -28.03 -42.27
N SER A 165 -3.01 -28.61 -41.23
CA SER A 165 -2.85 -30.07 -41.10
C SER A 165 -3.65 -30.71 -39.97
N GLY A 166 -4.25 -29.91 -39.08
CA GLY A 166 -4.84 -30.40 -37.83
C GLY A 166 -3.85 -30.91 -36.77
N ARG A 167 -2.53 -30.90 -37.03
CA ARG A 167 -1.51 -31.30 -36.06
C ARG A 167 -1.49 -30.37 -34.85
N GLN A 168 -1.16 -30.94 -33.69
CA GLN A 168 -1.16 -30.27 -32.41
C GLN A 168 -0.14 -30.88 -31.45
N LEU A 169 0.56 -30.04 -30.69
CA LEU A 169 1.51 -30.44 -29.65
C LEU A 169 1.22 -29.63 -28.38
N SER A 170 1.26 -30.29 -27.21
CA SER A 170 1.21 -29.59 -25.93
C SER A 170 2.49 -28.80 -25.68
N TYR A 171 2.43 -27.78 -24.82
CA TYR A 171 3.63 -27.04 -24.44
C TYR A 171 4.71 -27.93 -23.81
N GLY A 172 4.32 -28.94 -23.02
CA GLY A 172 5.25 -29.89 -22.42
C GLY A 172 6.09 -30.65 -23.45
N GLU A 173 5.47 -31.07 -24.57
CA GLU A 173 6.14 -31.75 -25.68
C GLU A 173 7.12 -30.83 -26.45
N LEU A 174 7.01 -29.52 -26.27
CA LEU A 174 7.80 -28.51 -26.98
C LEU A 174 8.95 -27.95 -26.15
N VAL A 175 8.92 -28.14 -24.82
CA VAL A 175 9.88 -27.57 -23.86
C VAL A 175 11.33 -27.85 -24.25
N ASP A 176 11.70 -29.10 -24.51
CA ASP A 176 13.11 -29.45 -24.73
C ASP A 176 13.66 -28.81 -26.01
N THR A 177 12.83 -28.66 -27.04
CA THR A 177 13.21 -27.92 -28.26
C THR A 177 13.26 -26.42 -27.98
N ALA A 178 12.27 -25.86 -27.29
CA ALA A 178 12.15 -24.43 -27.01
C ALA A 178 13.32 -23.89 -26.17
N VAL A 179 13.83 -24.67 -25.21
CA VAL A 179 14.98 -24.29 -24.37
C VAL A 179 16.26 -24.07 -25.17
N GLY A 180 16.43 -24.78 -26.28
CA GLY A 180 17.61 -24.66 -27.16
C GLY A 180 17.53 -23.50 -28.16
N LEU A 181 16.40 -22.79 -28.23
CA LEU A 181 16.21 -21.70 -29.19
C LEU A 181 16.75 -20.37 -28.63
N PRO A 182 17.27 -19.49 -29.50
CA PRO A 182 17.67 -18.14 -29.09
C PRO A 182 16.44 -17.34 -28.65
N MET A 183 16.64 -16.43 -27.70
CA MET A 183 15.61 -15.46 -27.32
C MET A 183 15.24 -14.59 -28.54
N PRO A 184 13.95 -14.34 -28.82
CA PRO A 184 13.57 -13.47 -29.93
C PRO A 184 14.03 -12.02 -29.70
N ASP A 185 14.60 -11.40 -30.73
CA ASP A 185 15.00 -9.99 -30.69
C ASP A 185 13.79 -9.03 -30.59
N VAL A 186 12.66 -9.46 -31.15
CA VAL A 186 11.40 -8.71 -31.16
C VAL A 186 10.32 -9.56 -30.51
N ILE A 187 9.70 -9.03 -29.45
CA ILE A 187 8.63 -9.69 -28.71
C ILE A 187 7.34 -8.88 -28.91
N PRO A 188 6.57 -9.14 -29.97
CA PRO A 188 5.31 -8.46 -30.19
C PRO A 188 4.29 -8.86 -29.11
N LEU A 189 3.77 -7.86 -28.42
CA LEU A 189 2.69 -8.00 -27.45
C LEU A 189 1.33 -7.89 -28.14
N LYS A 190 0.31 -8.54 -27.59
CA LYS A 190 -1.06 -8.42 -28.08
C LYS A 190 -1.55 -6.97 -27.99
N ALA A 191 -2.34 -6.52 -28.97
CA ALA A 191 -3.01 -5.23 -28.85
C ALA A 191 -4.23 -5.37 -27.91
N PRO A 192 -4.69 -4.29 -27.26
CA PRO A 192 -5.83 -4.36 -26.35
C PRO A 192 -7.10 -4.97 -26.94
N LYS A 193 -7.34 -4.75 -28.24
CA LYS A 193 -8.47 -5.35 -28.97
C LYS A 193 -8.41 -6.87 -29.09
N ASP A 194 -7.23 -7.47 -28.91
CA ASP A 194 -6.99 -8.91 -29.03
C ASP A 194 -6.96 -9.60 -27.66
N PHE A 195 -7.16 -8.86 -26.57
CA PHE A 195 -7.20 -9.41 -25.22
C PHE A 195 -8.42 -10.32 -25.00
N LYS A 196 -8.20 -11.41 -24.28
CA LYS A 196 -9.23 -12.39 -23.89
C LYS A 196 -9.48 -12.42 -22.38
N LEU A 197 -8.44 -12.15 -21.58
CA LEU A 197 -8.44 -12.16 -20.13
C LEU A 197 -8.26 -10.73 -19.56
N ILE A 198 -7.33 -9.95 -20.10
CA ILE A 198 -7.10 -8.58 -19.64
C ILE A 198 -8.31 -7.73 -20.01
N GLY A 199 -8.88 -7.05 -19.01
CA GLY A 199 -10.07 -6.23 -19.19
C GLY A 199 -11.39 -6.97 -19.02
N THR A 200 -11.37 -8.28 -18.71
CA THR A 200 -12.59 -9.07 -18.46
C THR A 200 -12.77 -9.40 -16.97
N PRO A 201 -14.02 -9.51 -16.47
CA PRO A 201 -14.30 -9.79 -15.07
C PRO A 201 -14.05 -11.27 -14.74
N ALA A 202 -12.79 -11.60 -14.44
CA ALA A 202 -12.41 -12.95 -14.02
C ALA A 202 -12.66 -13.17 -12.51
N PRO A 203 -13.18 -14.34 -12.09
CA PRO A 203 -13.17 -14.73 -10.69
C PRO A 203 -11.76 -14.72 -10.11
N ARG A 204 -11.64 -14.35 -8.84
CA ARG A 204 -10.36 -14.35 -8.13
C ARG A 204 -9.85 -15.78 -7.93
N THR A 205 -8.65 -16.06 -8.44
CA THR A 205 -7.95 -17.35 -8.34
C THR A 205 -7.67 -17.78 -6.90
N ASP A 206 -7.52 -16.82 -5.99
CA ASP A 206 -7.27 -17.04 -4.56
C ASP A 206 -8.56 -17.11 -3.71
N ALA A 207 -9.73 -16.82 -4.29
CA ALA A 207 -10.99 -16.81 -3.55
C ALA A 207 -11.42 -18.19 -3.01
N PRO A 208 -11.34 -19.31 -3.76
CA PRO A 208 -11.80 -20.60 -3.27
C PRO A 208 -11.14 -21.01 -1.94
N GLY A 209 -9.82 -20.81 -1.81
CA GLY A 209 -9.10 -21.11 -0.57
C GLY A 209 -9.49 -20.20 0.60
N LYS A 210 -9.81 -18.93 0.33
CA LYS A 210 -10.19 -17.95 1.35
C LYS A 210 -11.59 -18.20 1.91
N VAL A 211 -12.54 -18.64 1.08
CA VAL A 211 -13.93 -18.84 1.51
C VAL A 211 -14.21 -20.21 2.16
N ASN A 212 -13.32 -21.20 1.96
CA ASN A 212 -13.47 -22.54 2.54
C ASN A 212 -12.47 -22.85 3.67
N GLY A 213 -11.67 -21.86 4.09
CA GLY A 213 -10.70 -22.01 5.19
C GLY A 213 -9.42 -22.78 4.85
N LYS A 214 -9.14 -23.07 3.56
CA LYS A 214 -7.89 -23.72 3.12
C LYS A 214 -6.73 -22.74 2.93
N ALA A 215 -7.00 -21.44 2.80
CA ALA A 215 -5.97 -20.42 2.67
C ALA A 215 -5.11 -20.37 3.94
N VAL A 216 -3.78 -20.34 3.76
CA VAL A 216 -2.82 -20.30 4.87
C VAL A 216 -2.25 -18.88 4.98
N PHE A 217 -2.55 -18.23 6.11
CA PHE A 217 -1.95 -16.96 6.53
C PHE A 217 -0.75 -17.23 7.46
N GLY A 218 0.07 -16.21 7.70
CA GLY A 218 1.21 -16.33 8.62
C GLY A 218 0.81 -16.87 10.00
N ILE A 219 -0.36 -16.45 10.50
CA ILE A 219 -0.88 -16.88 11.81
C ILE A 219 -1.29 -18.36 11.86
N ASP A 220 -1.53 -19.01 10.72
CA ASP A 220 -2.05 -20.39 10.65
C ASP A 220 -0.94 -21.44 10.76
N VAL A 221 0.30 -21.08 10.45
CA VAL A 221 1.43 -22.00 10.29
C VAL A 221 1.73 -22.73 11.60
N ARG A 222 1.89 -24.06 11.56
CA ARG A 222 2.23 -24.89 12.73
C ARG A 222 3.35 -25.87 12.39
N PRO A 223 4.63 -25.43 12.40
CA PRO A 223 5.75 -26.36 12.28
C PRO A 223 5.72 -27.38 13.43
N GLU A 224 6.38 -28.52 13.24
CA GLU A 224 6.46 -29.57 14.26
C GLU A 224 7.08 -29.03 15.56
N GLY A 225 6.52 -29.42 16.70
CA GLY A 225 7.01 -28.96 18.02
C GLY A 225 6.65 -27.52 18.40
N LEU A 226 5.84 -26.82 17.60
CA LEU A 226 5.46 -25.42 17.84
C LEU A 226 4.93 -25.17 19.27
N LYS A 227 5.46 -24.13 19.92
CA LYS A 227 4.82 -23.46 21.07
C LYS A 227 4.37 -22.05 20.69
N VAL A 228 3.40 -21.52 21.42
CA VAL A 228 2.85 -20.18 21.17
C VAL A 228 3.13 -19.25 22.33
N ALA A 229 3.41 -17.98 22.02
CA ALA A 229 3.66 -16.94 23.01
C ALA A 229 2.67 -15.79 22.86
N ALA A 230 2.10 -15.38 23.99
CA ALA A 230 1.44 -14.08 24.15
C ALA A 230 2.47 -13.11 24.72
N ILE A 231 2.58 -11.91 24.14
CA ILE A 231 3.55 -10.88 24.51
C ILE A 231 2.83 -9.65 25.10
N MET A 232 3.51 -8.96 26.00
CA MET A 232 3.17 -7.62 26.50
C MET A 232 4.41 -6.74 26.39
N LEU A 233 4.29 -5.62 25.68
CA LEU A 233 5.34 -4.61 25.59
C LEU A 233 5.17 -3.54 26.70
N SER A 234 6.21 -2.75 26.92
CA SER A 234 6.15 -1.59 27.83
C SER A 234 5.01 -0.65 27.41
N PRO A 235 4.02 -0.38 28.29
CA PRO A 235 2.89 0.49 27.95
C PRO A 235 3.32 1.92 27.61
N VAL A 236 4.37 2.42 28.26
CA VAL A 236 4.97 3.72 27.93
C VAL A 236 5.93 3.53 26.77
N VAL A 237 5.73 4.32 25.72
CA VAL A 237 6.58 4.29 24.52
C VAL A 237 8.04 4.58 24.90
N GLY A 238 8.95 3.71 24.48
CA GLY A 238 10.38 3.83 24.81
C GLY A 238 10.75 3.40 26.24
N GLY A 239 9.80 2.92 27.03
CA GLY A 239 10.06 2.28 28.32
C GLY A 239 10.69 0.88 28.18
N THR A 240 11.28 0.39 29.27
CA THR A 240 11.97 -0.92 29.32
C THR A 240 11.36 -1.83 30.39
N LEU A 241 11.55 -3.14 30.23
CA LEU A 241 11.16 -4.11 31.24
C LEU A 241 12.05 -3.99 32.48
N GLY A 242 11.43 -3.78 33.64
CA GLY A 242 12.10 -3.87 34.94
C GLY A 242 11.95 -5.28 35.53
N GLU A 243 11.40 -5.35 36.74
CA GLU A 243 11.18 -6.63 37.42
C GLU A 243 9.89 -7.32 36.94
N VAL A 244 9.95 -8.64 36.78
CA VAL A 244 8.75 -9.47 36.61
C VAL A 244 8.98 -10.84 37.24
N ASP A 245 8.09 -11.20 38.16
CA ASP A 245 8.02 -12.52 38.80
C ASP A 245 7.28 -13.49 37.87
N PRO A 246 7.93 -14.58 37.40
CA PRO A 246 7.29 -15.55 36.53
C PRO A 246 6.32 -16.50 37.26
N ALA A 247 6.39 -16.62 38.59
CA ALA A 247 5.67 -17.66 39.34
C ALA A 247 4.15 -17.69 39.10
N PRO A 248 3.43 -16.54 39.05
CA PRO A 248 1.99 -16.55 38.77
C PRO A 248 1.64 -17.13 37.40
N ALA A 249 2.44 -16.85 36.37
CA ALA A 249 2.22 -17.42 35.04
C ALA A 249 2.55 -18.91 34.99
N MET A 250 3.65 -19.32 35.64
CA MET A 250 4.08 -20.72 35.70
C MET A 250 3.09 -21.63 36.43
N ALA A 251 2.26 -21.08 37.32
CA ALA A 251 1.18 -21.82 37.98
C ALA A 251 0.00 -22.18 37.04
N ILE A 252 -0.09 -21.55 35.85
CA ILE A 252 -1.16 -21.82 34.89
C ILE A 252 -0.83 -23.08 34.09
N LYS A 253 -1.72 -24.07 34.14
CA LYS A 253 -1.57 -25.33 33.37
C LYS A 253 -1.36 -25.04 31.88
N GLY A 254 -0.31 -25.64 31.31
CA GLY A 254 0.07 -25.51 29.91
C GLY A 254 1.04 -24.37 29.61
N VAL A 255 1.42 -23.56 30.62
CA VAL A 255 2.53 -22.60 30.51
C VAL A 255 3.86 -23.33 30.71
N HIS A 256 4.83 -23.03 29.84
CA HIS A 256 6.16 -23.64 29.84
C HIS A 256 7.24 -22.71 30.39
N THR A 257 7.19 -21.43 30.01
CA THR A 257 8.21 -20.47 30.42
C THR A 257 7.73 -19.03 30.24
N VAL A 258 8.41 -18.11 30.93
CA VAL A 258 8.26 -16.65 30.76
C VAL A 258 9.57 -16.11 30.19
N LEU A 259 9.49 -15.58 28.98
CA LEU A 259 10.62 -14.99 28.26
C LEU A 259 10.61 -13.48 28.40
N LYS A 260 11.79 -12.85 28.30
CA LYS A 260 11.98 -11.41 28.49
C LYS A 260 12.79 -10.83 27.33
N SER A 261 12.50 -9.60 26.93
CA SER A 261 13.36 -8.75 26.12
C SER A 261 13.65 -7.43 26.85
N ASP A 262 14.33 -6.51 26.18
CA ASP A 262 14.60 -5.16 26.66
C ASP A 262 13.35 -4.37 27.06
N ASN A 263 12.24 -4.56 26.34
CA ASN A 263 11.01 -3.80 26.51
C ASN A 263 9.75 -4.65 26.57
N ALA A 264 9.86 -5.98 26.65
CA ALA A 264 8.70 -6.87 26.62
C ALA A 264 8.86 -8.11 27.49
N VAL A 265 7.72 -8.68 27.88
CA VAL A 265 7.61 -9.99 28.52
C VAL A 265 6.66 -10.87 27.70
N ALA A 266 6.99 -12.14 27.54
CA ALA A 266 6.15 -13.09 26.83
C ALA A 266 5.96 -14.39 27.60
N VAL A 267 4.74 -14.93 27.57
CA VAL A 267 4.42 -16.22 28.19
C VAL A 267 4.23 -17.27 27.11
N VAL A 268 5.05 -18.32 27.18
CA VAL A 268 5.04 -19.43 26.24
C VAL A 268 4.19 -20.58 26.77
N ALA A 269 3.32 -21.12 25.93
CA ALA A 269 2.40 -22.19 26.31
C ALA A 269 2.10 -23.15 25.15
N ASP A 270 1.37 -24.23 25.45
CA ASP A 270 0.88 -25.20 24.45
C ASP A 270 -0.14 -24.60 23.48
N HIS A 271 -0.91 -23.61 23.94
CA HIS A 271 -1.94 -22.96 23.13
C HIS A 271 -2.21 -21.52 23.62
N MET A 272 -2.81 -20.70 22.76
CA MET A 272 -2.93 -19.26 22.98
C MET A 272 -3.77 -18.93 24.22
N GLY A 273 -4.78 -19.75 24.54
CA GLY A 273 -5.57 -19.61 25.76
C GLY A 273 -4.74 -19.68 27.06
N ALA A 274 -3.78 -20.60 27.16
CA ALA A 274 -2.90 -20.73 28.33
C ALA A 274 -1.86 -19.59 28.36
N ALA A 275 -1.27 -19.27 27.20
CA ALA A 275 -0.33 -18.15 27.07
C ALA A 275 -0.96 -16.82 27.53
N ARG A 276 -2.17 -16.49 27.08
CA ARG A 276 -2.88 -15.28 27.49
C ARG A 276 -3.25 -15.26 28.98
N LYS A 277 -3.69 -16.40 29.53
CA LYS A 277 -3.99 -16.50 30.97
C LYS A 277 -2.74 -16.32 31.82
N GLY A 278 -1.62 -16.93 31.43
CA GLY A 278 -0.35 -16.75 32.12
C GLY A 278 0.15 -15.31 32.00
N LEU A 279 0.08 -14.70 30.82
CA LEU A 279 0.47 -13.29 30.63
C LEU A 279 -0.37 -12.34 31.50
N ALA A 280 -1.68 -12.57 31.58
CA ALA A 280 -2.58 -11.79 32.43
C ALA A 280 -2.35 -11.99 33.94
N ALA A 281 -1.71 -13.09 34.36
CA ALA A 281 -1.35 -13.33 35.75
C ALA A 281 -0.07 -12.58 36.17
N LEU A 282 0.77 -12.16 35.21
CA LEU A 282 1.97 -11.39 35.49
C LEU A 282 1.64 -9.96 35.95
N LYS A 283 2.56 -9.39 36.73
CA LYS A 283 2.54 -7.97 37.12
C LYS A 283 3.91 -7.34 36.84
N PRO A 284 4.26 -7.12 35.56
CA PRO A 284 5.57 -6.57 35.22
C PRO A 284 5.68 -5.13 35.75
N LYS A 285 6.83 -4.81 36.34
CA LYS A 285 7.23 -3.43 36.63
C LYS A 285 7.98 -2.90 35.43
N TRP A 286 7.63 -1.70 35.00
CA TRP A 286 8.22 -1.04 33.84
C TRP A 286 9.04 0.15 34.28
N ASN A 287 10.17 0.36 33.62
CA ASN A 287 10.88 1.63 33.69
C ASN A 287 10.28 2.52 32.60
N GLU A 288 9.45 3.49 32.98
CA GLU A 288 8.63 4.27 32.04
C GLU A 288 9.47 5.17 31.10
N GLY A 289 10.72 5.47 31.44
CA GLY A 289 11.64 6.21 30.56
C GLY A 289 11.25 7.67 30.34
N ALA A 290 11.85 8.29 29.32
CA ALA A 290 11.74 9.74 29.08
C ALA A 290 10.34 10.21 28.63
N ASN A 291 9.50 9.29 28.14
CA ASN A 291 8.20 9.63 27.59
C ASN A 291 7.05 9.51 28.60
N ALA A 292 7.31 9.23 29.88
CA ALA A 292 6.30 8.99 30.91
C ALA A 292 5.24 10.11 31.05
N SER A 293 5.60 11.34 30.67
CA SER A 293 4.69 12.50 30.73
C SER A 293 4.16 12.95 29.37
N VAL A 294 4.46 12.23 28.27
CA VAL A 294 4.06 12.65 26.91
C VAL A 294 2.56 12.51 26.72
N SER A 295 1.94 13.54 26.14
CA SER A 295 0.52 13.56 25.77
C SER A 295 0.30 14.08 24.35
N SER A 296 -0.84 13.75 23.75
CA SER A 296 -1.23 14.29 22.44
C SER A 296 -1.27 15.81 22.44
N ALA A 297 -1.75 16.45 23.51
CA ALA A 297 -1.82 17.90 23.60
C ALA A 297 -0.43 18.57 23.49
N GLN A 298 0.57 18.03 24.20
CA GLN A 298 1.94 18.52 24.13
C GLN A 298 2.57 18.32 22.74
N MET A 299 2.35 17.14 22.13
CA MET A 299 2.90 16.85 20.80
C MET A 299 2.26 17.72 19.71
N ILE A 300 0.96 17.99 19.80
CA ILE A 300 0.26 18.87 18.85
C ILE A 300 0.75 20.31 19.02
N GLU A 301 0.93 20.80 20.24
CA GLU A 301 1.48 22.15 20.46
C GLU A 301 2.92 22.27 19.96
N ALA A 302 3.77 21.26 20.19
CA ALA A 302 5.13 21.22 19.65
C ALA A 302 5.14 21.25 18.11
N MET A 303 4.22 20.53 17.47
CA MET A 303 4.04 20.54 16.02
C MET A 303 3.60 21.92 15.51
N LYS A 304 2.65 22.57 16.21
CA LYS A 304 2.21 23.93 15.89
C LYS A 304 3.37 24.92 15.98
N THR A 305 4.14 24.91 17.08
CA THR A 305 5.34 25.76 17.22
C THR A 305 6.37 25.45 16.12
N ALA A 306 6.56 24.19 15.76
CA ALA A 306 7.46 23.82 14.67
C ALA A 306 7.00 24.42 13.33
N SER A 307 5.70 24.43 13.04
CA SER A 307 5.14 24.96 11.80
C SER A 307 5.39 26.46 11.57
N GLU A 308 5.74 27.21 12.60
CA GLU A 308 6.10 28.64 12.52
C GLU A 308 7.50 28.84 11.90
N GLN A 309 8.35 27.81 11.93
CA GLN A 309 9.67 27.87 11.32
C GLN A 309 9.56 28.04 9.78
N PRO A 310 10.56 28.64 9.11
CA PRO A 310 10.52 28.84 7.66
C PRO A 310 10.34 27.54 6.87
N GLY A 311 11.01 26.46 7.32
CA GLY A 311 11.05 25.18 6.61
C GLY A 311 11.99 25.19 5.40
N ILE A 312 12.09 24.04 4.75
CA ILE A 312 12.90 23.84 3.54
C ILE A 312 11.99 24.07 2.32
N GLN A 313 12.41 24.89 1.37
CA GLN A 313 11.69 25.11 0.13
C GLN A 313 11.71 23.84 -0.72
N VAL A 314 10.53 23.29 -1.03
CA VAL A 314 10.35 22.07 -1.84
C VAL A 314 10.06 22.41 -3.29
N ARG A 315 9.19 23.40 -3.52
CA ARG A 315 8.78 23.86 -4.85
C ARG A 315 8.49 25.36 -4.81
N LYS A 316 8.86 26.08 -5.86
CA LYS A 316 8.55 27.49 -6.06
C LYS A 316 8.25 27.75 -7.54
N GLU A 317 7.15 28.43 -7.81
CA GLU A 317 6.75 28.96 -9.13
C GLU A 317 6.29 30.39 -8.90
N GLY A 318 6.74 31.33 -9.74
CA GLY A 318 6.41 32.75 -9.57
C GLY A 318 6.77 33.32 -8.20
N ASP A 319 5.97 34.29 -7.75
CA ASP A 319 6.07 34.94 -6.43
C ASP A 319 4.73 34.86 -5.68
N ALA A 320 4.52 33.74 -5.01
CA ALA A 320 3.28 33.48 -4.28
C ALA A 320 3.05 34.46 -3.12
N GLN A 321 4.12 34.97 -2.50
CA GLN A 321 3.99 35.89 -1.37
C GLN A 321 3.50 37.26 -1.87
N ALA A 322 4.11 37.80 -2.92
CA ALA A 322 3.66 39.06 -3.51
C ALA A 322 2.20 38.96 -4.02
N ALA A 323 1.82 37.83 -4.64
CA ALA A 323 0.45 37.59 -5.09
C ALA A 323 -0.56 37.46 -3.93
N LEU A 324 -0.17 36.86 -2.80
CA LEU A 324 -0.99 36.83 -1.57
C LEU A 324 -1.16 38.21 -0.92
N ASP A 325 -0.12 39.04 -0.94
CA ASP A 325 -0.12 40.36 -0.28
C ASP A 325 -0.89 41.41 -1.08
N SER A 326 -1.02 41.21 -2.39
CA SER A 326 -1.77 42.08 -3.31
C SER A 326 -3.26 41.76 -3.42
N SER A 327 -3.73 40.61 -2.93
CA SER A 327 -5.13 40.22 -3.00
C SER A 327 -5.88 40.40 -1.68
N ALA A 328 -7.03 41.08 -1.75
CA ALA A 328 -7.97 41.17 -0.64
C ALA A 328 -8.85 39.91 -0.49
N LYS A 329 -8.96 39.06 -1.53
CA LYS A 329 -9.71 37.80 -1.52
C LYS A 329 -8.75 36.64 -1.26
N ARG A 330 -8.41 36.42 0.00
CA ARG A 330 -7.47 35.36 0.41
C ARG A 330 -7.98 34.54 1.59
N ILE A 331 -7.49 33.30 1.66
CA ILE A 331 -7.73 32.37 2.75
C ILE A 331 -6.37 32.04 3.37
N ASP A 332 -6.31 32.04 4.69
CA ASP A 332 -5.22 31.49 5.49
C ASP A 332 -5.81 30.49 6.47
N ALA A 333 -5.33 29.25 6.42
CA ALA A 333 -5.94 28.16 7.16
C ALA A 333 -4.92 27.11 7.61
N VAL A 334 -5.18 26.56 8.79
CA VAL A 334 -4.50 25.37 9.30
C VAL A 334 -5.36 24.15 9.05
N TYR A 335 -4.75 23.11 8.50
CA TYR A 335 -5.32 21.79 8.36
C TYR A 335 -4.54 20.75 9.16
N GLN A 336 -5.25 19.78 9.73
CA GLN A 336 -4.69 18.76 10.62
C GLN A 336 -5.20 17.36 10.29
N VAL A 337 -4.28 16.39 10.25
CA VAL A 337 -4.64 14.97 10.19
C VAL A 337 -3.98 14.21 11.36
N PRO A 338 -4.70 13.24 11.97
CA PRO A 338 -4.28 12.61 13.21
C PRO A 338 -3.26 11.48 12.99
N TRP A 339 -2.68 10.99 14.08
CA TRP A 339 -2.00 9.71 14.07
C TRP A 339 -3.00 8.59 13.82
N LEU A 340 -2.66 7.63 12.95
CA LEU A 340 -3.52 6.47 12.68
C LEU A 340 -2.77 5.16 12.83
N ALA A 341 -3.42 4.21 13.49
CA ALA A 341 -3.07 2.81 13.42
C ALA A 341 -3.67 2.16 12.15
N HIS A 342 -3.03 1.07 11.73
CA HIS A 342 -3.40 0.31 10.53
C HIS A 342 -4.63 -0.57 10.73
N ALA A 343 -4.82 -1.07 11.96
CA ALA A 343 -5.98 -1.87 12.37
C ALA A 343 -6.25 -3.09 11.46
N CYS A 344 -5.20 -3.85 11.11
CA CYS A 344 -5.35 -5.08 10.33
C CYS A 344 -6.25 -6.09 11.04
N LEU A 345 -7.03 -6.87 10.26
CA LEU A 345 -7.87 -7.92 10.84
C LEU A 345 -7.02 -9.03 11.46
N GLU A 346 -5.97 -9.47 10.77
CA GLU A 346 -4.95 -10.35 11.35
C GLU A 346 -3.91 -9.50 12.11
N PRO A 347 -3.83 -9.61 13.46
CA PRO A 347 -2.77 -8.96 14.22
C PRO A 347 -1.39 -9.47 13.80
N VAL A 348 -0.37 -8.64 14.01
CA VAL A 348 1.01 -9.05 13.71
C VAL A 348 1.41 -10.32 14.48
N ASN A 349 2.12 -11.18 13.75
CA ASN A 349 2.56 -12.48 14.23
C ASN A 349 3.80 -12.92 13.45
N CYS A 350 4.66 -13.68 14.12
CA CYS A 350 5.82 -14.29 13.50
C CYS A 350 6.15 -15.60 14.21
N THR A 351 6.28 -16.68 13.44
CA THR A 351 6.82 -17.95 13.93
C THR A 351 8.30 -18.03 13.59
N VAL A 352 9.13 -18.33 14.58
CA VAL A 352 10.57 -18.36 14.45
C VAL A 352 11.12 -19.66 15.03
N HIS A 353 12.05 -20.32 14.35
CA HIS A 353 12.88 -21.37 14.93
C HIS A 353 14.34 -21.00 14.75
N VAL A 354 15.02 -20.69 15.86
CA VAL A 354 16.46 -20.43 15.86
C VAL A 354 17.18 -21.70 16.29
N ARG A 355 18.14 -22.13 15.48
CA ARG A 355 19.07 -23.22 15.76
C ARG A 355 20.49 -22.66 15.69
N LYS A 356 21.48 -23.49 16.03
CA LYS A 356 22.89 -23.08 16.05
C LYS A 356 23.39 -22.56 14.70
N ASP A 357 22.92 -23.14 13.61
CA ASP A 357 23.40 -22.94 12.25
C ASP A 357 22.30 -22.51 11.25
N ALA A 358 21.08 -22.30 11.73
CA ALA A 358 19.94 -21.96 10.89
C ALA A 358 18.86 -21.17 11.64
N CYS A 359 18.15 -20.30 10.93
CA CYS A 359 16.96 -19.62 11.42
C CYS A 359 15.85 -19.72 10.38
N GLU A 360 14.66 -20.11 10.80
CA GLU A 360 13.47 -20.13 9.93
C GLU A 360 12.41 -19.17 10.44
N LEU A 361 11.84 -18.39 9.52
CA LEU A 361 10.72 -17.49 9.77
C LEU A 361 9.49 -17.96 8.98
N TRP A 362 8.34 -18.08 9.63
CA TRP A 362 7.04 -18.20 8.97
C TRP A 362 6.16 -17.02 9.39
N LEU A 363 5.79 -16.20 8.41
CA LEU A 363 5.03 -14.97 8.62
C LEU A 363 4.37 -14.54 7.31
N GLY A 364 3.50 -13.54 7.39
CA GLY A 364 3.08 -12.77 6.23
C GLY A 364 3.61 -11.34 6.34
N ILE A 365 4.45 -10.91 5.38
CA ILE A 365 5.09 -9.59 5.39
C ILE A 365 5.27 -9.04 3.96
N GLN A 366 5.22 -7.71 3.82
CA GLN A 366 5.39 -7.03 2.53
C GLN A 366 6.86 -6.85 2.11
N VAL A 367 7.82 -7.09 3.02
CA VAL A 367 9.27 -6.90 2.84
C VAL A 367 10.08 -8.13 3.32
N PRO A 368 9.91 -9.30 2.70
CA PRO A 368 10.48 -10.56 3.19
C PRO A 368 12.02 -10.55 3.28
N ALA A 369 12.72 -9.89 2.36
CA ALA A 369 14.19 -9.74 2.43
C ALA A 369 14.64 -8.89 3.62
N ARG A 370 13.89 -7.84 4.00
CA ARG A 370 14.19 -7.06 5.22
C ARG A 370 13.97 -7.88 6.49
N ALA A 371 12.92 -8.71 6.52
CA ALA A 371 12.68 -9.63 7.64
C ALA A 371 13.85 -10.62 7.81
N LYS A 372 14.34 -11.16 6.69
CA LYS A 372 15.53 -12.03 6.63
C LYS A 372 16.77 -11.35 7.21
N ALA A 373 17.06 -10.12 6.76
CA ALA A 373 18.21 -9.34 7.23
C ALA A 373 18.12 -9.04 8.74
N VAL A 374 16.94 -8.69 9.25
CA VAL A 374 16.70 -8.47 10.69
C VAL A 374 16.97 -9.73 11.50
N ALA A 375 16.48 -10.89 11.05
CA ALA A 375 16.74 -12.15 11.74
C ALA A 375 18.22 -12.55 11.68
N ALA A 376 18.90 -12.39 10.54
CA ALA A 376 20.33 -12.62 10.42
C ALA A 376 21.13 -11.75 11.40
N GLN A 377 20.85 -10.44 11.44
CA GLN A 377 21.48 -9.49 12.36
C GLN A 377 21.28 -9.88 13.84
N LEU A 378 20.04 -10.20 14.24
CA LEU A 378 19.73 -10.50 15.64
C LEU A 378 20.25 -11.86 16.10
N THR A 379 20.33 -12.84 15.20
CA THR A 379 20.87 -14.18 15.51
C THR A 379 22.39 -14.23 15.41
N GLY A 380 23.01 -13.35 14.61
CA GLY A 380 24.42 -13.42 14.24
C GLY A 380 24.72 -14.47 13.16
N LEU A 381 23.69 -15.08 12.59
CA LEU A 381 23.83 -16.02 11.47
C LEU A 381 24.00 -15.26 10.15
N PRO A 382 24.70 -15.86 9.17
CA PRO A 382 24.75 -15.27 7.84
C PRO A 382 23.38 -15.41 7.15
N GLU A 383 23.08 -14.53 6.19
CA GLU A 383 21.76 -14.46 5.57
C GLU A 383 21.35 -15.78 4.88
N GLU A 384 22.28 -16.52 4.29
CA GLU A 384 22.03 -17.83 3.67
C GLU A 384 21.53 -18.90 4.65
N ALA A 385 21.82 -18.75 5.94
CA ALA A 385 21.31 -19.61 7.00
C ALA A 385 19.90 -19.20 7.48
N VAL A 386 19.33 -18.12 6.93
CA VAL A 386 17.99 -17.63 7.27
C VAL A 386 17.01 -17.92 6.13
N THR A 387 16.00 -18.74 6.42
CA THR A 387 14.91 -19.05 5.48
C THR A 387 13.64 -18.31 5.87
N VAL A 388 12.97 -17.71 4.88
CA VAL A 388 11.69 -17.01 5.07
C VAL A 388 10.60 -17.70 4.26
N HIS A 389 9.62 -18.23 4.97
CA HIS A 389 8.38 -18.78 4.44
C HIS A 389 7.31 -17.70 4.51
N ASN A 390 7.14 -16.95 3.42
CA ASN A 390 6.18 -15.85 3.36
C ASN A 390 4.80 -16.36 2.95
N HIS A 391 3.78 -16.02 3.73
CA HIS A 391 2.39 -16.48 3.56
C HIS A 391 1.44 -15.32 3.20
N LEU A 392 0.16 -15.64 2.98
CA LEU A 392 -0.89 -14.63 2.84
C LEU A 392 -0.96 -13.72 4.07
N ILE A 393 -1.41 -12.48 3.88
CA ILE A 393 -1.63 -11.53 4.99
C ILE A 393 -3.09 -11.12 5.12
N GLY A 394 -3.59 -11.09 6.36
CA GLY A 394 -4.95 -10.66 6.72
C GLY A 394 -5.08 -9.14 6.87
N GLY A 395 -4.54 -8.41 5.89
CA GLY A 395 -4.41 -6.96 5.87
C GLY A 395 -2.97 -6.51 6.09
N GLY A 396 -2.52 -5.56 5.26
CA GLY A 396 -1.20 -4.94 5.36
C GLY A 396 -1.32 -3.46 5.68
N PHE A 397 -1.95 -2.71 4.78
CA PHE A 397 -2.25 -1.27 4.90
C PHE A 397 -1.06 -0.38 5.27
N GLY A 398 0.18 -0.89 5.20
CA GLY A 398 1.38 -0.22 5.71
C GLY A 398 2.04 -0.92 6.91
N ARG A 399 1.25 -1.57 7.79
CA ARG A 399 1.72 -2.23 9.02
C ARG A 399 2.79 -3.29 8.76
N ARG A 400 2.60 -4.05 7.68
CA ARG A 400 3.47 -5.19 7.29
C ARG A 400 4.66 -4.76 6.41
N LEU A 401 4.94 -3.46 6.30
CA LEU A 401 6.22 -2.92 5.82
C LEU A 401 7.25 -2.76 6.95
N GLU A 402 6.81 -2.89 8.20
CA GLU A 402 7.64 -2.78 9.40
C GLU A 402 8.08 -4.17 9.90
N THR A 403 9.20 -4.21 10.61
CA THR A 403 9.86 -5.44 11.08
C THR A 403 10.04 -5.47 12.61
N ASP A 404 9.36 -4.58 13.33
CA ASP A 404 9.32 -4.49 14.79
C ASP A 404 8.85 -5.83 15.41
N PHE A 405 7.72 -6.36 14.95
CA PHE A 405 7.19 -7.63 15.45
C PHE A 405 8.09 -8.85 15.10
N VAL A 406 8.85 -8.77 14.00
CA VAL A 406 9.84 -9.79 13.63
C VAL A 406 11.02 -9.73 14.61
N SER A 407 11.48 -8.52 14.93
CA SER A 407 12.58 -8.30 15.87
C SER A 407 12.25 -8.87 17.25
N ASP A 408 11.06 -8.59 17.77
CA ASP A 408 10.63 -9.12 19.06
C ASP A 408 10.47 -10.64 19.04
N ALA A 409 9.90 -11.20 17.98
CA ALA A 409 9.78 -12.64 17.83
C ALA A 409 11.14 -13.35 17.82
N VAL A 410 12.13 -12.81 17.08
CA VAL A 410 13.48 -13.38 17.02
C VAL A 410 14.20 -13.25 18.38
N LYS A 411 14.13 -12.08 19.04
CA LYS A 411 14.72 -11.87 20.38
C LYS A 411 14.21 -12.88 21.41
N LEU A 412 12.92 -13.20 21.36
CA LEU A 412 12.31 -14.19 22.26
C LEU A 412 12.65 -15.63 21.84
N ALA A 413 12.57 -15.95 20.55
CA ALA A 413 12.83 -17.30 20.04
C ALA A 413 14.28 -17.76 20.26
N LYS A 414 15.25 -16.84 20.33
CA LYS A 414 16.65 -17.15 20.69
C LYS A 414 16.84 -17.78 22.08
N GLN A 415 15.82 -17.72 22.94
CA GLN A 415 15.88 -18.20 24.32
C GLN A 415 15.32 -19.62 24.49
N VAL A 416 14.88 -20.26 23.39
CA VAL A 416 14.25 -21.59 23.41
C VAL A 416 14.70 -22.41 22.19
N ASP A 417 14.67 -23.74 22.31
CA ASP A 417 15.18 -24.66 21.28
C ASP A 417 14.10 -25.18 20.30
N TYR A 418 12.84 -24.76 20.47
CA TYR A 418 11.69 -25.16 19.65
C TYR A 418 11.14 -23.99 18.81
N PRO A 419 10.38 -24.26 17.74
CA PRO A 419 9.68 -23.21 17.01
C PRO A 419 8.72 -22.44 17.95
N LEU A 420 8.83 -21.12 17.93
CA LEU A 420 8.05 -20.21 18.76
C LEU A 420 7.22 -19.28 17.87
N LYS A 421 5.89 -19.34 18.01
CA LYS A 421 4.99 -18.35 17.39
C LYS A 421 4.65 -17.26 18.38
N VAL A 422 5.13 -16.06 18.11
CA VAL A 422 4.79 -14.87 18.88
C VAL A 422 3.63 -14.16 18.21
N ILE A 423 2.55 -13.94 18.97
CA ILE A 423 1.35 -13.24 18.50
C ILE A 423 1.14 -12.02 19.37
N TRP A 424 1.09 -10.84 18.75
CA TRP A 424 0.61 -9.65 19.42
C TRP A 424 -0.91 -9.74 19.48
N SER A 425 -1.48 -9.50 20.66
CA SER A 425 -2.94 -9.33 20.75
C SER A 425 -3.35 -8.11 19.93
N ARG A 426 -4.64 -7.95 19.63
CA ARG A 426 -5.12 -6.73 18.94
C ARG A 426 -4.80 -5.49 19.77
N GLU A 427 -4.92 -5.61 21.09
CA GLU A 427 -4.60 -4.58 22.07
C GLU A 427 -3.13 -4.16 21.98
N GLU A 428 -2.22 -5.13 21.91
CA GLU A 428 -0.79 -4.86 21.73
C GLU A 428 -0.49 -4.27 20.35
N ASP A 429 -1.04 -4.85 19.27
CA ASP A 429 -0.82 -4.37 17.90
C ASP A 429 -1.35 -2.95 17.68
N THR A 430 -2.42 -2.55 18.37
CA THR A 430 -2.96 -1.20 18.28
C THR A 430 -2.14 -0.21 19.12
N ARG A 431 -1.83 -0.56 20.39
CA ARG A 431 -1.08 0.32 21.30
C ARG A 431 0.39 0.49 20.92
N HIS A 432 0.95 -0.48 20.21
CA HIS A 432 2.33 -0.48 19.76
C HIS A 432 2.43 -0.45 18.23
N SER A 433 1.35 -0.08 17.53
CA SER A 433 1.39 0.11 16.08
C SER A 433 2.43 1.19 15.75
N THR A 434 3.13 1.00 14.65
CA THR A 434 3.69 2.14 13.93
C THR A 434 2.55 3.00 13.35
N LEU A 435 2.74 4.30 13.26
CA LEU A 435 1.62 5.23 13.04
C LEU A 435 1.81 6.03 11.76
N ARG A 436 0.71 6.28 11.04
CA ARG A 436 0.69 7.41 10.10
C ARG A 436 1.05 8.67 10.90
N PRO A 437 2.00 9.50 10.46
CA PRO A 437 2.37 10.69 11.22
C PRO A 437 1.22 11.69 11.30
N TYR A 438 1.17 12.43 12.40
CA TYR A 438 0.36 13.63 12.52
C TYR A 438 0.94 14.73 11.63
N HIS A 439 0.07 15.48 10.95
CA HIS A 439 0.48 16.65 10.17
C HIS A 439 -0.30 17.89 10.61
N TYR A 440 0.40 19.02 10.66
CA TYR A 440 -0.13 20.34 10.96
C TYR A 440 0.31 21.30 9.85
N ASN A 441 -0.54 21.51 8.86
CA ASN A 441 -0.13 22.25 7.67
C ASN A 441 -0.81 23.62 7.61
N HIS A 442 -0.03 24.62 7.25
CA HIS A 442 -0.54 25.95 6.90
C HIS A 442 -0.71 26.05 5.39
N LEU A 443 -1.90 26.45 4.96
CA LEU A 443 -2.20 26.71 3.57
C LEU A 443 -2.74 28.13 3.45
N SER A 444 -2.22 28.87 2.48
CA SER A 444 -2.74 30.20 2.15
C SER A 444 -2.88 30.33 0.64
N ALA A 445 -4.01 30.87 0.19
CA ALA A 445 -4.30 31.04 -1.23
C ALA A 445 -5.10 32.31 -1.48
N ALA A 446 -4.95 32.89 -2.67
CA ALA A 446 -5.60 34.13 -3.06
C ALA A 446 -6.30 34.00 -4.42
N LEU A 447 -7.33 34.83 -4.60
CA LEU A 447 -8.07 34.99 -5.84
C LEU A 447 -7.91 36.42 -6.38
N ASP A 448 -8.03 36.59 -7.69
CA ASP A 448 -8.23 37.91 -8.31
C ASP A 448 -9.70 38.38 -8.17
N GLU A 449 -10.00 39.54 -8.75
CA GLU A 449 -11.36 40.09 -8.74
C GLU A 449 -12.36 39.18 -9.47
N GLN A 450 -11.91 38.47 -10.52
CA GLN A 450 -12.67 37.54 -11.34
C GLN A 450 -12.88 36.17 -10.66
N GLY A 451 -12.24 35.93 -9.51
CA GLY A 451 -12.35 34.68 -8.77
C GLY A 451 -11.38 33.59 -9.24
N THR A 452 -10.33 33.95 -9.99
CA THR A 452 -9.27 33.04 -10.44
C THR A 452 -8.15 32.96 -9.40
N PRO A 453 -7.61 31.76 -9.09
CA PRO A 453 -6.44 31.63 -8.21
C PRO A 453 -5.22 32.38 -8.71
N THR A 454 -4.67 33.26 -7.87
CA THR A 454 -3.44 34.01 -8.14
C THR A 454 -2.25 33.50 -7.35
N ALA A 455 -2.48 32.88 -6.19
CA ALA A 455 -1.43 32.32 -5.33
C ALA A 455 -1.89 31.06 -4.61
N PHE A 456 -0.98 30.12 -4.43
CA PHE A 456 -1.17 28.97 -3.55
C PHE A 456 0.13 28.69 -2.77
N THR A 457 0.00 28.60 -1.45
CA THR A 457 1.12 28.27 -0.57
C THR A 457 0.75 27.12 0.35
N HIS A 458 1.69 26.23 0.59
CA HIS A 458 1.49 25.09 1.48
C HIS A 458 2.77 24.79 2.25
N LYS A 459 2.73 25.02 3.56
CA LYS A 459 3.77 24.59 4.49
C LYS A 459 3.34 23.29 5.16
N VAL A 460 3.99 22.21 4.76
CA VAL A 460 3.77 20.86 5.29
C VAL A 460 4.62 20.69 6.55
N THR A 461 3.99 20.39 7.70
CA THR A 461 4.72 20.13 8.96
C THR A 461 4.39 18.72 9.46
N GLY A 462 5.41 17.87 9.60
CA GLY A 462 5.23 16.50 10.07
C GLY A 462 6.53 15.69 10.15
N GLY A 463 6.45 14.53 10.80
CA GLY A 463 7.58 13.59 10.92
C GLY A 463 7.96 12.93 9.60
N SER A 464 9.17 12.40 9.50
CA SER A 464 9.65 11.75 8.27
C SER A 464 9.59 10.23 8.39
N ILE A 465 8.93 9.60 7.41
CA ILE A 465 8.96 8.14 7.24
C ILE A 465 10.25 7.75 6.50
N LEU A 466 10.60 8.46 5.43
CA LEU A 466 11.73 8.09 4.56
C LEU A 466 13.09 8.23 5.26
N ALA A 467 13.27 9.20 6.16
CA ALA A 467 14.53 9.37 6.88
C ALA A 467 14.94 8.12 7.67
N ARG A 468 13.97 7.39 8.22
CA ARG A 468 14.19 6.12 8.92
C ARG A 468 14.09 4.92 7.97
N TRP A 469 13.05 4.86 7.15
CA TRP A 469 12.68 3.63 6.45
C TRP A 469 13.42 3.41 5.12
N ALA A 470 13.85 4.49 4.46
CA ALA A 470 14.65 4.46 3.24
C ALA A 470 15.60 5.66 3.15
N PRO A 471 16.61 5.74 4.05
CA PRO A 471 17.51 6.89 4.14
C PRO A 471 18.26 7.21 2.83
N ILE A 472 18.46 6.22 1.97
CA ILE A 472 19.12 6.38 0.66
C ILE A 472 18.35 7.33 -0.27
N VAL A 473 17.02 7.38 -0.16
CA VAL A 473 16.15 8.26 -0.98
C VAL A 473 15.74 9.54 -0.25
N PHE A 474 16.04 9.67 1.04
CA PHE A 474 15.85 10.88 1.81
C PHE A 474 17.01 11.85 1.55
N LYS A 475 16.74 12.95 0.84
CA LYS A 475 17.78 13.91 0.40
C LYS A 475 17.41 15.32 0.79
N ASN A 476 18.42 16.12 1.12
CA ASN A 476 18.28 17.55 1.42
C ASN A 476 17.29 17.87 2.56
N GLY A 477 17.09 16.94 3.49
CA GLY A 477 16.13 17.10 4.59
C GLY A 477 14.66 17.00 4.16
N ILE A 478 14.36 16.62 2.91
CA ILE A 478 13.01 16.54 2.37
C ILE A 478 12.53 15.08 2.35
N ASP A 479 11.40 14.85 3.00
CA ASP A 479 10.65 13.61 2.85
C ASP A 479 9.67 13.75 1.67
N ASN A 480 10.03 13.15 0.53
CA ASN A 480 9.19 13.15 -0.66
C ASN A 480 7.86 12.41 -0.49
N ASP A 481 7.69 11.58 0.54
CA ASP A 481 6.39 11.02 0.92
C ASP A 481 5.54 12.08 1.62
N ALA A 482 6.11 12.77 2.62
CA ALA A 482 5.40 13.77 3.41
C ALA A 482 4.84 14.94 2.57
N VAL A 483 5.53 15.31 1.50
CA VAL A 483 5.16 16.45 0.62
C VAL A 483 4.43 16.02 -0.66
N ARG A 484 4.05 14.75 -0.81
CA ARG A 484 3.28 14.31 -1.98
C ARG A 484 1.95 15.04 -2.08
N ASP A 485 1.55 15.39 -3.30
CA ASP A 485 0.30 16.10 -3.58
C ASP A 485 0.11 17.40 -2.80
N ALA A 486 1.19 18.08 -2.39
CA ALA A 486 1.09 19.34 -1.67
C ALA A 486 0.34 20.45 -2.45
N CYS A 487 0.06 20.27 -3.74
CA CYS A 487 -0.80 21.15 -4.54
C CYS A 487 -1.81 20.39 -5.42
N GLY A 488 -1.95 19.07 -5.23
CA GLY A 488 -2.79 18.22 -6.09
C GLY A 488 -2.38 18.26 -7.57
N PRO A 489 -3.28 17.87 -8.49
CA PRO A 489 -3.05 17.96 -9.94
C PRO A 489 -3.29 19.37 -10.51
N TYR A 490 -3.30 20.41 -9.68
CA TYR A 490 -3.67 21.77 -10.08
C TYR A 490 -2.43 22.60 -10.48
N GLY A 491 -2.57 23.36 -11.55
CA GLY A 491 -1.61 24.39 -11.95
C GLY A 491 -1.89 25.73 -11.27
N PHE A 492 -0.84 26.37 -10.76
CA PHE A 492 -0.88 27.73 -10.20
C PHE A 492 0.31 28.51 -10.76
N ASP A 493 0.08 29.75 -11.18
CA ASP A 493 1.18 30.59 -11.70
C ASP A 493 2.14 31.03 -10.59
N ASN A 494 1.62 31.20 -9.36
CA ASN A 494 2.41 31.48 -8.18
C ASN A 494 2.18 30.41 -7.10
N LEU A 495 3.17 29.54 -6.92
CA LEU A 495 3.14 28.39 -6.01
C LEU A 495 4.34 28.40 -5.08
N LEU A 496 4.12 28.13 -3.79
CA LEU A 496 5.22 27.93 -2.84
C LEU A 496 4.93 26.79 -1.88
N VAL A 497 5.76 25.76 -1.90
CA VAL A 497 5.67 24.61 -0.99
C VAL A 497 6.90 24.54 -0.10
N HIS A 498 6.68 24.46 1.20
CA HIS A 498 7.72 24.26 2.21
C HIS A 498 7.49 22.97 2.99
N TYR A 499 8.57 22.39 3.49
CA TYR A 499 8.55 21.27 4.42
C TYR A 499 9.24 21.63 5.73
N VAL A 500 8.54 21.45 6.84
CA VAL A 500 9.08 21.50 8.19
C VAL A 500 9.06 20.09 8.76
N ARG A 501 10.25 19.49 8.89
CA ARG A 501 10.41 18.19 9.52
C ARG A 501 10.32 18.33 11.04
N HIS A 502 9.39 17.62 11.65
CA HIS A 502 9.27 17.56 13.11
C HIS A 502 8.96 16.12 13.53
N GLU A 503 9.95 15.45 14.13
CA GLU A 503 9.80 14.06 14.56
C GLU A 503 9.01 13.96 15.87
N PRO A 504 8.20 12.91 16.05
CA PRO A 504 7.60 12.64 17.34
C PRO A 504 8.67 12.22 18.37
N PRO A 505 8.33 12.19 19.67
CA PRO A 505 9.19 11.63 20.71
C PRO A 505 9.72 10.23 20.35
N ALA A 506 10.96 9.96 20.76
CA ALA A 506 11.64 8.70 20.42
C ALA A 506 10.82 7.47 20.84
N GLY A 507 10.72 6.48 19.94
CA GLY A 507 9.90 5.28 20.13
C GLY A 507 8.50 5.36 19.52
N ILE A 508 7.98 6.56 19.25
CA ILE A 508 6.81 6.71 18.37
C ILE A 508 7.32 6.68 16.94
N VAL A 509 6.87 5.70 16.16
CA VAL A 509 7.47 5.41 14.84
C VAL A 509 6.53 5.86 13.72
N PRO A 510 6.89 6.90 12.94
CA PRO A 510 6.20 7.24 11.70
C PRO A 510 6.33 6.11 10.69
N ALA A 511 5.21 5.68 10.12
CA ALA A 511 5.14 4.62 9.12
C ALA A 511 4.15 4.96 8.00
N PHE A 512 4.34 4.27 6.87
CA PHE A 512 3.39 4.30 5.78
C PHE A 512 2.05 3.76 6.24
N TRP A 513 0.97 4.41 5.82
CA TRP A 513 -0.41 3.96 5.99
C TRP A 513 -1.11 4.04 4.63
N ARG A 514 -2.08 3.17 4.36
CA ARG A 514 -2.74 3.05 3.04
C ARG A 514 -3.14 4.44 2.50
N GLY A 515 -2.47 4.90 1.46
CA GLY A 515 -2.53 6.30 1.04
C GLY A 515 -1.16 6.86 0.68
N VAL A 516 -0.11 6.46 1.41
CA VAL A 516 1.34 6.72 1.15
C VAL A 516 1.61 8.13 0.63
N GLY A 517 1.78 9.06 1.57
CA GLY A 517 2.06 10.47 1.29
C GLY A 517 0.84 11.29 0.88
N HIS A 518 -0.01 10.73 0.02
CA HIS A 518 -1.17 11.43 -0.54
C HIS A 518 -2.23 11.76 0.52
N THR A 519 -2.43 10.87 1.50
CA THR A 519 -3.41 11.10 2.60
C THR A 519 -3.01 12.21 3.56
N GLN A 520 -1.75 12.63 3.56
CA GLN A 520 -1.25 13.70 4.40
C GLN A 520 -1.63 15.08 3.86
N ASN A 521 -1.80 15.21 2.54
CA ASN A 521 -2.05 16.50 1.88
C ASN A 521 -3.39 16.56 1.13
N GLY A 522 -3.91 15.43 0.62
CA GLY A 522 -5.11 15.41 -0.22
C GLY A 522 -6.35 16.03 0.43
N PHE A 523 -6.59 15.74 1.71
CA PHE A 523 -7.67 16.36 2.50
C PHE A 523 -7.56 17.90 2.54
N MET A 524 -6.33 18.40 2.72
CA MET A 524 -6.06 19.81 2.96
C MET A 524 -6.11 20.61 1.66
N VAL A 525 -5.53 20.05 0.58
CA VAL A 525 -5.54 20.67 -0.74
C VAL A 525 -6.95 20.69 -1.31
N GLU A 526 -7.67 19.57 -1.32
CA GLU A 526 -9.05 19.55 -1.84
C GLU A 526 -10.02 20.36 -0.99
N GLY A 527 -9.76 20.46 0.33
CA GLY A 527 -10.46 21.38 1.22
C GLY A 527 -10.24 22.83 0.79
N MET A 528 -8.98 23.27 0.67
CA MET A 528 -8.64 24.63 0.25
C MET A 528 -9.22 24.99 -1.13
N ILE A 529 -9.19 24.05 -2.10
CA ILE A 529 -9.77 24.26 -3.43
C ILE A 529 -11.29 24.48 -3.35
N ASP A 530 -11.99 23.74 -2.51
CA ASP A 530 -13.42 23.94 -2.28
C ASP A 530 -13.73 25.25 -1.52
N GLU A 531 -12.86 25.66 -0.60
CA GLU A 531 -12.98 26.96 0.06
C GLU A 531 -12.79 28.12 -0.93
N LEU A 532 -11.83 28.01 -1.85
CA LEU A 532 -11.63 29.01 -2.90
C LEU A 532 -12.80 29.05 -3.88
N ALA A 533 -13.36 27.91 -4.27
CA ALA A 533 -14.57 27.85 -5.09
C ALA A 533 -15.76 28.55 -4.40
N ALA A 534 -15.94 28.31 -3.09
CA ALA A 534 -16.96 29.00 -2.30
C ALA A 534 -16.71 30.51 -2.18
N LEU A 535 -15.45 30.92 -1.97
CA LEU A 535 -15.06 32.34 -1.90
C LEU A 535 -15.26 33.07 -3.23
N SER A 536 -15.06 32.40 -4.36
CA SER A 536 -15.33 32.95 -5.70
C SER A 536 -16.81 32.92 -6.08
N GLY A 537 -17.65 32.15 -5.37
CA GLY A 537 -19.04 31.88 -5.74
C GLY A 537 -19.18 30.97 -6.96
N THR A 538 -18.14 30.24 -7.34
CA THR A 538 -18.12 29.35 -8.51
C THR A 538 -18.43 27.91 -8.11
N ASP A 539 -19.15 27.18 -8.96
CA ASP A 539 -19.38 25.74 -8.79
C ASP A 539 -18.05 24.98 -8.64
N PRO A 540 -17.89 24.07 -7.66
CA PRO A 540 -16.65 23.33 -7.42
C PRO A 540 -16.10 22.54 -8.61
N PHE A 541 -16.93 22.10 -9.56
CA PHE A 541 -16.44 21.49 -10.81
C PHE A 541 -15.87 22.57 -11.75
N GLU A 542 -16.64 23.62 -12.00
CA GLU A 542 -16.24 24.71 -12.90
C GLU A 542 -14.97 25.42 -12.40
N PHE A 543 -14.80 25.57 -11.09
CA PHE A 543 -13.61 26.13 -10.49
C PHE A 543 -12.35 25.30 -10.77
N ARG A 544 -12.47 23.97 -10.84
CA ARG A 544 -11.32 23.07 -11.03
C ARG A 544 -10.87 23.00 -12.49
N PHE A 545 -11.76 23.13 -13.48
CA PHE A 545 -11.40 22.91 -14.88
C PHE A 545 -10.24 23.78 -15.40
N PRO A 546 -10.19 25.10 -15.14
CA PRO A 546 -9.08 25.95 -15.60
C PRO A 546 -7.73 25.58 -14.99
N LEU A 547 -7.72 24.95 -13.82
CA LEU A 547 -6.51 24.54 -13.09
C LEU A 547 -5.96 23.20 -13.60
N LEU A 548 -6.70 22.48 -14.45
CA LEU A 548 -6.39 21.12 -14.91
C LEU A 548 -5.96 21.06 -16.39
N LYS A 549 -5.47 22.17 -16.96
CA LYS A 549 -5.06 22.25 -18.38
C LYS A 549 -4.09 21.14 -18.80
N GLU A 550 -3.12 20.83 -17.93
CA GLU A 550 -2.12 19.77 -18.15
C GLU A 550 -2.63 18.35 -17.83
N HIS A 551 -3.90 18.22 -17.41
CA HIS A 551 -4.51 16.98 -16.94
C HIS A 551 -5.86 16.69 -17.62
N PRO A 552 -5.90 16.48 -18.95
CA PRO A 552 -7.15 16.24 -19.68
C PRO A 552 -7.90 14.98 -19.20
N ARG A 553 -7.19 13.96 -18.70
CA ARG A 553 -7.81 12.77 -18.07
C ARG A 553 -8.55 13.11 -16.78
N ALA A 554 -8.01 14.03 -15.96
CA ALA A 554 -8.70 14.52 -14.76
C ALA A 554 -9.99 15.26 -15.14
N VAL A 555 -9.95 16.09 -16.19
CA VAL A 555 -11.13 16.79 -16.73
C VAL A 555 -12.20 15.79 -17.17
N ASN A 556 -11.82 14.71 -17.87
CA ASN A 556 -12.76 13.66 -18.28
C ASN A 556 -13.40 12.94 -17.06
N VAL A 557 -12.59 12.60 -16.07
CA VAL A 557 -13.07 12.03 -14.79
C VAL A 557 -14.08 12.95 -14.11
N LEU A 558 -13.79 14.25 -14.01
CA LEU A 558 -14.70 15.22 -13.39
C LEU A 558 -16.00 15.40 -14.16
N LYS A 559 -15.96 15.48 -15.50
CA LYS A 559 -17.17 15.57 -16.33
C LYS A 559 -18.08 14.35 -16.13
N SER A 560 -17.50 13.15 -16.21
CA SER A 560 -18.24 11.92 -15.98
C SER A 560 -18.80 11.84 -14.56
N LEU A 561 -18.06 12.32 -13.56
CA LEU A 561 -18.54 12.35 -12.17
C LEU A 561 -19.72 13.31 -11.99
N LYS A 562 -19.67 14.51 -12.61
CA LYS A 562 -20.76 15.49 -12.57
C LYS A 562 -22.05 14.89 -13.13
N GLU A 563 -21.96 14.17 -14.25
CA GLU A 563 -23.10 13.45 -14.86
C GLU A 563 -23.65 12.33 -13.98
N LYS A 564 -22.76 11.54 -13.36
CA LYS A 564 -23.14 10.30 -12.65
C LYS A 564 -23.55 10.49 -11.19
N SER A 565 -23.20 11.63 -10.58
CA SER A 565 -23.42 11.88 -9.15
C SER A 565 -24.76 12.53 -8.81
N GLY A 566 -25.57 12.88 -9.82
CA GLY A 566 -26.78 13.65 -9.61
C GLY A 566 -26.51 15.04 -9.06
N TRP A 567 -25.36 15.65 -9.37
CA TRP A 567 -24.85 16.88 -8.75
C TRP A 567 -25.90 17.99 -8.65
N SER A 568 -26.66 18.21 -9.72
CA SER A 568 -27.65 19.28 -9.86
C SER A 568 -29.03 18.97 -9.25
N GLU A 569 -29.25 17.76 -8.73
CA GLU A 569 -30.54 17.42 -8.12
C GLU A 569 -30.74 18.18 -6.80
N PRO A 570 -31.94 18.68 -6.48
CA PRO A 570 -32.19 19.39 -5.24
C PRO A 570 -31.99 18.49 -4.02
N LEU A 571 -31.50 19.07 -2.92
CA LEU A 571 -31.30 18.41 -1.63
C LEU A 571 -32.16 19.07 -0.55
N HIS A 572 -32.50 18.30 0.49
CA HIS A 572 -33.21 18.86 1.63
C HIS A 572 -32.28 19.73 2.49
N ALA A 573 -32.87 20.50 3.42
CA ALA A 573 -32.10 21.26 4.39
C ALA A 573 -31.12 20.36 5.15
N ARG A 574 -29.90 20.85 5.37
CA ARG A 574 -28.80 20.11 6.02
C ARG A 574 -28.39 18.81 5.32
N GLN A 575 -28.67 18.72 4.03
CA GLN A 575 -28.01 17.77 3.14
C GLN A 575 -27.08 18.52 2.20
N GLY A 576 -25.98 17.87 1.82
CA GLY A 576 -24.97 18.48 0.97
C GLY A 576 -24.25 17.45 0.12
N ARG A 577 -23.70 17.92 -1.00
CA ARG A 577 -22.76 17.15 -1.83
C ARG A 577 -21.41 17.85 -1.83
N GLY A 578 -20.34 17.06 -1.76
CA GLY A 578 -18.97 17.55 -1.75
C GLY A 578 -18.11 16.78 -2.71
N LEU A 579 -17.27 17.50 -3.44
CA LEU A 579 -16.37 17.00 -4.47
C LEU A 579 -14.94 16.90 -3.95
N ALA A 580 -14.24 15.84 -4.36
CA ALA A 580 -12.78 15.77 -4.31
C ALA A 580 -12.21 15.07 -5.55
N LEU A 581 -11.03 15.52 -5.99
CA LEU A 581 -10.22 14.93 -7.05
C LEU A 581 -8.88 14.42 -6.49
N THR A 582 -8.35 13.35 -7.07
CA THR A 582 -6.95 12.95 -6.87
C THR A 582 -6.31 12.53 -8.19
N TYR A 583 -5.00 12.71 -8.25
CA TYR A 583 -4.13 12.05 -9.21
C TYR A 583 -2.97 11.41 -8.42
N CYS A 584 -3.08 10.12 -8.16
CA CYS A 584 -2.06 9.39 -7.41
C CYS A 584 -1.77 8.06 -8.09
N PHE A 585 -0.52 7.62 -8.01
CA PHE A 585 -0.07 6.34 -8.59
C PHE A 585 -0.42 6.16 -10.08
N SER A 586 -0.36 7.25 -10.86
CA SER A 586 -0.74 7.28 -12.28
C SER A 586 -2.23 7.01 -12.56
N THR A 587 -3.08 7.08 -11.55
CA THR A 587 -4.53 6.91 -11.62
C THR A 587 -5.22 8.23 -11.28
N TYR A 588 -6.21 8.61 -12.10
CA TYR A 588 -7.10 9.72 -11.81
C TYR A 588 -8.38 9.20 -11.19
N ALA A 589 -8.84 9.80 -10.10
CA ALA A 589 -10.14 9.48 -9.53
C ALA A 589 -10.77 10.70 -8.88
N ALA A 590 -12.09 10.76 -8.88
CA ALA A 590 -12.83 11.79 -8.17
C ALA A 590 -14.06 11.19 -7.50
N GLN A 591 -14.46 11.80 -6.38
CA GLN A 591 -15.61 11.37 -5.59
C GLN A 591 -16.54 12.53 -5.31
N VAL A 592 -17.85 12.27 -5.42
CA VAL A 592 -18.90 13.07 -4.81
C VAL A 592 -19.45 12.29 -3.62
N ALA A 593 -19.33 12.86 -2.42
CA ALA A 593 -20.02 12.36 -1.24
C ALA A 593 -21.33 13.15 -1.05
N GLN A 594 -22.43 12.44 -0.79
CA GLN A 594 -23.68 13.03 -0.33
C GLN A 594 -23.86 12.72 1.15
N VAL A 595 -24.10 13.74 1.96
CA VAL A 595 -24.23 13.62 3.42
C VAL A 595 -25.51 14.29 3.91
N SER A 596 -26.00 13.83 5.07
CA SER A 596 -26.98 14.54 5.88
C SER A 596 -26.42 14.80 7.27
N VAL A 597 -26.71 15.97 7.83
CA VAL A 597 -26.31 16.33 9.20
C VAL A 597 -27.55 16.64 10.03
N ASP A 598 -27.79 15.87 11.08
CA ASP A 598 -28.93 16.12 11.98
C ASP A 598 -28.70 17.35 12.89
N GLU A 599 -29.71 17.72 13.68
CA GLU A 599 -29.60 18.88 14.59
C GLU A 599 -28.60 18.65 15.74
N ALA A 600 -28.38 17.39 16.13
CA ALA A 600 -27.38 17.00 17.12
C ALA A 600 -25.95 16.98 16.56
N GLY A 601 -25.78 17.28 15.26
CA GLY A 601 -24.50 17.34 14.56
C GLY A 601 -23.99 15.99 14.06
N ASN A 602 -24.78 14.92 14.18
CA ASN A 602 -24.38 13.61 13.66
C ASN A 602 -24.37 13.63 12.14
N VAL A 603 -23.27 13.15 11.57
CA VAL A 603 -23.08 13.05 10.12
C VAL A 603 -23.44 11.63 9.69
N LYS A 604 -24.31 11.54 8.68
CA LYS A 604 -24.54 10.30 7.94
C LYS A 604 -24.10 10.49 6.49
N VAL A 605 -23.19 9.63 6.03
CA VAL A 605 -22.82 9.56 4.61
C VAL A 605 -23.84 8.65 3.92
N GLU A 606 -24.61 9.21 3.00
CA GLU A 606 -25.70 8.50 2.35
C GLU A 606 -25.23 7.76 1.10
N ARG A 607 -24.38 8.42 0.31
CA ARG A 607 -23.88 7.92 -0.97
C ARG A 607 -22.50 8.46 -1.26
N ILE A 608 -21.67 7.65 -1.89
CA ILE A 608 -20.42 8.07 -2.51
C ILE A 608 -20.42 7.57 -3.96
N THR A 609 -20.39 8.52 -4.89
CA THR A 609 -20.20 8.23 -6.31
C THR A 609 -18.74 8.46 -6.66
N THR A 610 -18.10 7.45 -7.25
CA THR A 610 -16.68 7.49 -7.65
C THR A 610 -16.57 7.29 -9.14
N VAL A 611 -15.75 8.11 -9.80
CA VAL A 611 -15.25 7.86 -11.15
C VAL A 611 -13.75 7.66 -11.08
N VAL A 612 -13.23 6.62 -11.74
CA VAL A 612 -11.81 6.29 -11.79
C VAL A 612 -11.34 6.00 -13.21
N ASP A 613 -10.18 6.54 -13.57
CA ASP A 613 -9.42 6.23 -14.77
C ASP A 613 -8.03 5.71 -14.35
N CYS A 614 -7.90 4.38 -14.34
CA CYS A 614 -6.65 3.68 -14.05
C CYS A 614 -5.94 3.18 -15.32
N GLY A 615 -6.31 3.66 -16.51
CA GLY A 615 -5.89 3.04 -17.77
C GLY A 615 -6.55 1.69 -18.00
N ILE A 616 -5.87 0.79 -18.70
CA ILE A 616 -6.32 -0.58 -18.93
C ILE A 616 -6.42 -1.31 -17.58
N ALA A 617 -7.63 -1.70 -17.21
CA ALA A 617 -7.84 -2.55 -16.05
C ALA A 617 -7.51 -4.00 -16.38
N ILE A 618 -6.75 -4.66 -15.51
CA ILE A 618 -6.46 -6.08 -15.68
C ILE A 618 -7.72 -6.91 -15.40
N ASN A 619 -8.35 -6.67 -14.25
CA ASN A 619 -9.60 -7.29 -13.84
C ASN A 619 -10.57 -6.18 -13.38
N PRO A 620 -11.64 -5.88 -14.14
CA PRO A 620 -12.60 -4.83 -13.83
C PRO A 620 -13.25 -4.88 -12.46
N ASP A 621 -13.70 -6.05 -12.04
CA ASP A 621 -14.39 -6.21 -10.76
C ASP A 621 -13.43 -5.95 -9.59
N SER A 622 -12.16 -6.33 -9.75
CA SER A 622 -11.13 -6.04 -8.76
C SER A 622 -10.86 -4.54 -8.62
N VAL A 623 -10.93 -3.77 -9.71
CA VAL A 623 -10.84 -2.29 -9.67
C VAL A 623 -11.97 -1.71 -8.82
N VAL A 624 -13.22 -2.12 -9.10
CA VAL A 624 -14.40 -1.68 -8.35
C VAL A 624 -14.27 -2.02 -6.87
N ALA A 625 -13.91 -3.28 -6.55
CA ALA A 625 -13.74 -3.73 -5.17
C ALA A 625 -12.63 -2.97 -4.44
N GLN A 626 -11.51 -2.65 -5.11
CA GLN A 626 -10.44 -1.85 -4.51
C GLN A 626 -10.88 -0.42 -4.21
N ILE A 627 -11.61 0.21 -5.12
CA ILE A 627 -12.16 1.55 -4.92
C ILE A 627 -13.16 1.56 -3.76
N GLN A 628 -14.06 0.60 -3.69
CA GLN A 628 -15.01 0.48 -2.58
C GLN A 628 -14.30 0.26 -1.24
N GLY A 629 -13.37 -0.69 -1.19
CA GLY A 629 -12.61 -0.99 0.03
C GLY A 629 -11.73 0.18 0.49
N GLY A 630 -11.11 0.91 -0.44
CA GLY A 630 -10.32 2.11 -0.12
C GLY A 630 -11.19 3.27 0.38
N THR A 631 -12.39 3.43 -0.18
CA THR A 631 -13.37 4.44 0.25
C THR A 631 -13.80 4.19 1.68
N LEU A 632 -14.16 2.95 2.04
CA LEU A 632 -14.60 2.63 3.40
C LEU A 632 -13.46 2.73 4.43
N PHE A 633 -12.24 2.38 4.03
CA PHE A 633 -11.06 2.52 4.88
C PHE A 633 -10.75 4.00 5.18
N GLY A 634 -10.76 4.85 4.15
CA GLY A 634 -10.56 6.31 4.32
C GLY A 634 -11.73 6.98 5.06
N LEU A 635 -12.96 6.53 4.82
CA LEU A 635 -14.15 7.04 5.52
C LEU A 635 -14.09 6.73 7.02
N THR A 636 -13.66 5.51 7.38
CA THR A 636 -13.41 5.14 8.78
C THR A 636 -12.43 6.11 9.44
N ALA A 637 -11.31 6.40 8.76
CA ALA A 637 -10.31 7.33 9.28
C ALA A 637 -10.86 8.76 9.42
N ALA A 638 -11.62 9.25 8.44
CA ALA A 638 -12.21 10.59 8.46
C ALA A 638 -13.23 10.78 9.60
N LEU A 639 -14.02 9.74 9.89
CA LEU A 639 -15.07 9.81 10.92
C LEU A 639 -14.55 9.49 12.32
N PHE A 640 -13.62 8.55 12.46
CA PHE A 640 -13.29 7.95 13.77
C PHE A 640 -11.80 7.74 14.04
N GLY A 641 -10.94 7.83 13.03
CA GLY A 641 -9.54 7.43 13.16
C GLY A 641 -8.73 8.41 13.99
N ASP A 642 -8.36 8.02 15.20
CA ASP A 642 -7.45 8.79 16.06
C ASP A 642 -6.70 7.88 17.04
N ILE A 643 -5.38 8.04 17.11
CA ILE A 643 -4.53 7.46 18.15
C ILE A 643 -4.06 8.60 19.05
N THR A 644 -4.44 8.54 20.32
CA THR A 644 -4.11 9.54 21.33
C THR A 644 -3.20 8.99 22.41
N PHE A 645 -2.45 9.90 23.01
CA PHE A 645 -1.45 9.61 24.03
C PHE A 645 -1.77 10.35 25.32
N LYS A 646 -1.65 9.61 26.43
CA LYS A 646 -1.74 10.13 27.79
C LYS A 646 -0.73 9.42 28.67
N ASP A 647 0.05 10.17 29.45
CA ASP A 647 1.10 9.63 30.33
C ASP A 647 2.04 8.65 29.60
N GLY A 648 2.42 9.01 28.37
CA GLY A 648 3.29 8.23 27.49
C GLY A 648 2.67 6.96 26.89
N LYS A 649 1.39 6.69 27.14
CA LYS A 649 0.66 5.48 26.75
C LYS A 649 -0.34 5.79 25.65
N VAL A 650 -0.49 4.88 24.69
CA VAL A 650 -1.60 4.94 23.72
C VAL A 650 -2.91 4.57 24.42
N GLU A 651 -3.94 5.39 24.26
CA GLU A 651 -5.23 5.20 24.94
C GLU A 651 -6.08 4.11 24.28
N GLN A 652 -6.08 4.04 22.94
CA GLN A 652 -6.88 3.08 22.19
C GLN A 652 -6.21 1.70 22.11
N GLY A 653 -7.00 0.63 22.16
CA GLY A 653 -6.47 -0.74 22.12
C GLY A 653 -7.20 -1.70 21.17
N ASN A 654 -8.50 -1.57 20.98
CA ASN A 654 -9.27 -2.51 20.15
C ASN A 654 -10.42 -1.76 19.44
N PHE A 655 -11.22 -2.43 18.62
CA PHE A 655 -12.26 -1.82 17.77
C PHE A 655 -13.44 -1.18 18.53
N ASP A 656 -13.47 -1.33 19.86
CA ASP A 656 -14.36 -0.62 20.77
C ASP A 656 -13.84 0.80 21.07
N SER A 657 -12.52 0.98 21.14
CA SER A 657 -11.83 2.24 21.48
C SER A 657 -11.19 2.92 20.26
N TYR A 658 -10.66 2.15 19.30
CA TYR A 658 -10.26 2.56 17.96
C TYR A 658 -11.31 2.13 16.94
N ARG A 659 -12.38 2.91 16.85
CA ARG A 659 -13.60 2.51 16.16
C ARG A 659 -13.41 2.33 14.65
N ILE A 660 -13.97 1.25 14.10
CA ILE A 660 -14.07 0.98 12.67
C ILE A 660 -15.53 1.09 12.22
N LEU A 661 -15.76 1.58 11.01
CA LEU A 661 -17.09 1.68 10.41
C LEU A 661 -17.76 0.30 10.33
N ARG A 662 -19.04 0.22 10.72
CA ARG A 662 -19.81 -1.04 10.73
C ARG A 662 -20.70 -1.18 9.49
N ILE A 663 -21.16 -2.40 9.22
CA ILE A 663 -21.95 -2.71 8.01
C ILE A 663 -23.21 -1.83 7.87
N ASN A 664 -23.90 -1.55 8.98
CA ASN A 664 -25.10 -0.71 9.03
C ASN A 664 -24.83 0.78 8.81
N GLU A 665 -23.55 1.18 8.78
CA GLU A 665 -23.09 2.56 8.57
C GLU A 665 -22.48 2.75 7.17
N THR A 666 -22.48 1.70 6.36
CA THR A 666 -21.88 1.72 5.02
C THR A 666 -22.77 2.54 4.08
N PRO A 667 -22.25 3.59 3.42
CA PRO A 667 -23.00 4.36 2.44
C PRO A 667 -23.29 3.53 1.19
N LYS A 668 -24.22 3.99 0.35
CA LYS A 668 -24.32 3.46 -1.02
C LYS A 668 -23.05 3.83 -1.80
N LEU A 669 -22.41 2.85 -2.44
CA LEU A 669 -21.18 3.05 -3.21
C LEU A 669 -21.45 2.79 -4.70
N ASP A 670 -21.40 3.85 -5.51
CA ASP A 670 -21.45 3.73 -6.97
C ASP A 670 -20.04 3.97 -7.51
N THR A 671 -19.48 3.03 -8.25
CA THR A 671 -18.14 3.15 -8.83
C THR A 671 -18.21 2.94 -10.33
N PHE A 672 -17.70 3.91 -11.07
CA PHE A 672 -17.65 3.90 -12.52
C PHE A 672 -16.21 4.01 -12.98
N ARG A 673 -15.87 3.22 -14.00
CA ARG A 673 -14.54 3.25 -14.61
C ARG A 673 -14.59 3.95 -15.95
N ILE A 674 -13.51 4.65 -16.28
CA ILE A 674 -13.24 5.16 -17.62
C ILE A 674 -12.20 4.24 -18.26
N ASP A 675 -12.52 3.73 -19.44
CA ASP A 675 -11.62 2.92 -20.25
C ASP A 675 -10.83 3.84 -21.19
N SER A 676 -9.76 4.44 -20.69
CA SER A 676 -8.94 5.40 -21.44
C SER A 676 -7.96 4.75 -22.43
N GLY A 677 -7.70 3.45 -22.30
CA GLY A 677 -6.69 2.74 -23.09
C GLY A 677 -5.24 3.00 -22.66
N GLU A 678 -5.02 3.86 -21.66
CA GLU A 678 -3.71 4.18 -21.10
C GLU A 678 -3.06 2.99 -20.41
N SER A 679 -1.75 3.07 -20.17
CA SER A 679 -1.06 2.05 -19.37
C SER A 679 -1.67 1.93 -17.96
N PRO A 680 -1.77 0.71 -17.39
CA PRO A 680 -2.38 0.52 -16.07
C PRO A 680 -1.68 1.33 -14.96
N GLY A 681 -2.47 2.07 -14.20
CA GLY A 681 -2.06 2.76 -12.99
C GLY A 681 -2.19 1.89 -11.72
N GLY A 682 -1.69 2.43 -10.61
CA GLY A 682 -1.84 1.85 -9.28
C GLY A 682 -3.21 2.16 -8.67
N LEU A 683 -3.73 1.27 -7.83
CA LEU A 683 -5.14 1.32 -7.36
C LEU A 683 -5.34 1.13 -5.86
N GLY A 684 -4.34 0.58 -5.15
CA GLY A 684 -4.53 0.12 -3.78
C GLY A 684 -4.97 1.22 -2.81
N GLU A 685 -4.66 2.48 -3.12
CA GLU A 685 -4.68 3.59 -2.17
C GLU A 685 -5.58 4.75 -2.63
N VAL A 686 -6.00 4.75 -3.89
CA VAL A 686 -6.58 5.91 -4.59
C VAL A 686 -7.80 6.48 -3.88
N SER A 687 -8.81 5.66 -3.59
CA SER A 687 -10.05 6.13 -2.98
C SER A 687 -9.94 6.40 -1.47
N THR A 688 -8.88 5.92 -0.82
CA THR A 688 -8.58 6.28 0.57
C THR A 688 -8.19 7.75 0.69
N VAL A 689 -7.52 8.30 -0.34
CA VAL A 689 -7.11 9.71 -0.40
C VAL A 689 -8.31 10.63 -0.62
N THR A 690 -9.25 10.25 -1.48
CA THR A 690 -10.31 11.15 -1.97
C THR A 690 -11.52 11.30 -1.05
N VAL A 691 -11.80 10.30 -0.21
CA VAL A 691 -13.07 10.25 0.51
C VAL A 691 -13.20 11.30 1.61
N ALA A 692 -12.12 11.55 2.37
CA ALA A 692 -12.13 12.52 3.46
C ALA A 692 -12.47 13.95 2.99
N PRO A 693 -11.77 14.51 1.97
CA PRO A 693 -12.13 15.83 1.44
C PRO A 693 -13.55 15.89 0.86
N ALA A 694 -13.99 14.86 0.13
CA ALA A 694 -15.34 14.84 -0.44
C ALA A 694 -16.42 14.94 0.66
N VAL A 695 -16.24 14.20 1.77
CA VAL A 695 -17.17 14.22 2.91
C VAL A 695 -17.16 15.58 3.63
N VAL A 696 -15.99 16.17 3.91
CA VAL A 696 -15.96 17.47 4.61
C VAL A 696 -16.51 18.61 3.75
N ASN A 697 -16.29 18.57 2.44
CA ASN A 697 -16.88 19.54 1.51
C ASN A 697 -18.40 19.38 1.47
N ALA A 698 -18.92 18.15 1.57
CA ALA A 698 -20.35 17.87 1.64
C ALA A 698 -20.97 18.39 2.96
N ILE A 699 -20.25 18.23 4.08
CA ILE A 699 -20.65 18.77 5.38
C ILE A 699 -20.71 20.30 5.33
N PHE A 700 -19.75 20.95 4.68
CA PHE A 700 -19.80 22.40 4.49
C PHE A 700 -21.01 22.79 3.64
N ALA A 701 -21.26 22.13 2.52
CA ALA A 701 -22.45 22.41 1.69
C ALA A 701 -23.76 22.23 2.48
N ALA A 702 -23.81 21.27 3.41
CA ALA A 702 -24.97 21.03 4.26
C ALA A 702 -25.15 22.06 5.40
N THR A 703 -24.05 22.58 5.96
CA THR A 703 -24.09 23.27 7.27
C THR A 703 -23.46 24.66 7.29
N GLY A 704 -22.70 25.02 6.26
CA GLY A 704 -21.82 26.20 6.24
C GLY A 704 -20.59 26.09 7.16
N LYS A 705 -20.37 24.96 7.84
CA LYS A 705 -19.23 24.76 8.74
C LYS A 705 -18.07 24.07 8.02
N ARG A 706 -16.89 24.70 8.04
CA ARG A 706 -15.65 24.13 7.50
C ARG A 706 -14.97 23.23 8.52
N ILE A 707 -14.67 22.00 8.12
CA ILE A 707 -13.90 21.03 8.92
C ILE A 707 -12.47 20.98 8.38
N ARG A 708 -11.52 21.44 9.19
CA ARG A 708 -10.08 21.46 8.84
C ARG A 708 -9.22 20.52 9.67
N LYS A 709 -9.83 19.80 10.61
CA LYS A 709 -9.17 18.81 11.47
C LYS A 709 -9.93 17.48 11.38
N LEU A 710 -9.19 16.39 11.20
CA LEU A 710 -9.72 15.03 11.30
C LEU A 710 -9.32 14.40 12.66
N PRO A 711 -10.12 13.44 13.18
CA PRO A 711 -11.43 13.01 12.65
C PRO A 711 -12.52 14.09 12.82
N ILE A 712 -13.65 13.94 12.12
CA ILE A 712 -14.77 14.89 12.15
C ILE A 712 -15.39 14.94 13.55
N ASP A 713 -15.34 16.13 14.18
CA ASP A 713 -16.00 16.38 15.47
C ASP A 713 -17.46 16.83 15.28
N SER A 714 -18.40 15.93 15.55
CA SER A 714 -19.84 16.20 15.45
C SER A 714 -20.33 17.29 16.39
N GLN A 715 -19.63 17.58 17.50
CA GLN A 715 -20.03 18.64 18.42
C GLN A 715 -20.00 20.01 17.75
N THR A 716 -19.07 20.22 16.81
CA THR A 716 -18.95 21.47 16.04
C THR A 716 -20.07 21.70 15.03
N LEU A 717 -20.88 20.67 14.76
CA LEU A 717 -21.92 20.66 13.73
C LEU A 717 -23.35 20.78 14.30
N ARG A 718 -23.48 20.82 15.63
CA ARG A 718 -24.76 21.03 16.32
C ARG A 718 -25.41 22.33 15.89
N LYS A 719 -26.73 22.27 15.68
CA LYS A 719 -27.54 23.46 15.46
C LYS A 719 -27.73 24.14 16.83
N VAL A 720 -27.21 25.36 16.95
CA VAL A 720 -27.34 26.20 18.15
C VAL A 720 -28.69 26.89 18.14
#